data_AF-A0A9Q1KHU9-F1
#
_entry.id   AF-A0A9Q1KHU9-F1
#
_cell.length_a   1.000
_cell.length_b   1.000
_cell.length_c   1.000
_cell.angle_alpha   90.00
_cell.angle_beta   90.00
_cell.angle_gamma   90.00
#
_symmetry.space_group_name_H-M   'P 1'
#
loop_
_entity.id
_entity.type
_entity.pdbx_description
1 polymer ?
#
loop_
_entity_poly.entity_id
_entity_poly.type
_entity_poly.pdbx_seq_one_letter_code
_entity_poly.pdbx_strand_id
1 'polypeptide(L)'
;MEAHRRILVLVAIFCVSCLFFVACRAADDDQEYDEFGDPKTPGASSSSLFGGSDSGQGGGEGEGGPPKIPKEARTCNGIYITYNFMGREKTYPFIKNASAQSWAFKAQVQLVNMGSTEVKSWKVYIGFRHNELLVSTEGAVLAEGDELPAQVGVNGTTIAGWPQTDLKTAIETAGDYNQISAQATLKGTQFGLKPPATPMPKTIRLENEGFKCPAPTKHKSSMFVCCRKDPKFKPKSTKVKYTAKRFGDLNIMYDVLQAYTSNYQVQITVNNDHPLGRLDHWNISWDWMRGEFIHSLRGAYTHLKDGSKCIYGEQGKYYQDFDFSTVASCERRPVISDLPREMKNDDKVGKLPYCCKNGTVLPKTMNESESRSIFQMQVFKIPPDMNRTAIYPPQNWKVTGILNPVYKCGAPMRVEPTEFPDPSGLQSKVLAVASWQIACNITKPKERQSRCCVSFSAYFNDSIVPCDTCACGCDNLPEGTRCSTKAPAMLLPAEALLVPFENRTKKAVAWARIKHYPIWDPMPCPDSCRVSINWHIDGDYKNAWTARMTLFNWGETAFEDWFTAIQMGQAAQGFDRVFSFNGTLLKDLNNTIFLQGLKGLNYLIAETNGSKPGDPRVPGKQQSVIAFNKKLTWKLDIAGEDGFPKKIFFNGEECALPKIRPKKNGGNNSHRMNSLMTLFFTFILTLFLMTDLFH
;
A
#
# COMPACT_ATOMS: atom_id res chain seq x y z
N MET A 1 72.28 -20.25 -8.15
CA MET A 1 71.66 -19.19 -9.00
C MET A 1 70.21 -19.50 -9.44
N GLU A 2 69.76 -20.77 -9.49
CA GLU A 2 68.36 -21.10 -9.82
C GLU A 2 67.33 -20.81 -8.70
N ALA A 3 67.75 -20.86 -7.42
CA ALA A 3 66.84 -20.66 -6.27
C ALA A 3 66.46 -19.19 -6.03
N HIS A 4 67.40 -18.24 -6.25
CA HIS A 4 67.11 -16.80 -6.15
C HIS A 4 66.14 -16.31 -7.24
N ARG A 5 66.10 -16.97 -8.40
CA ARG A 5 65.19 -16.60 -9.50
C ARG A 5 63.73 -16.98 -9.23
N ARG A 6 63.48 -18.05 -8.44
CA ARG A 6 62.12 -18.47 -8.07
C ARG A 6 61.50 -17.62 -6.95
N ILE A 7 62.33 -17.10 -6.05
CA ILE A 7 61.90 -16.19 -4.98
C ILE A 7 61.49 -14.83 -5.56
N LEU A 8 62.23 -14.30 -6.56
CA LEU A 8 61.90 -13.03 -7.21
C LEU A 8 60.57 -13.08 -7.99
N VAL A 9 60.24 -14.22 -8.60
CA VAL A 9 58.98 -14.41 -9.36
C VAL A 9 57.77 -14.53 -8.42
N LEU A 10 57.93 -15.17 -7.25
CA LEU A 10 56.87 -15.26 -6.23
C LEU A 10 56.59 -13.91 -5.56
N VAL A 11 57.60 -13.08 -5.32
CA VAL A 11 57.44 -11.72 -4.79
C VAL A 11 56.78 -10.79 -5.82
N ALA A 12 57.09 -10.93 -7.11
CA ALA A 12 56.45 -10.16 -8.18
C ALA A 12 54.96 -10.51 -8.37
N ILE A 13 54.58 -11.78 -8.23
CA ILE A 13 53.17 -12.22 -8.34
C ILE A 13 52.33 -11.72 -7.14
N PHE A 14 52.94 -11.61 -5.94
CA PHE A 14 52.27 -11.09 -4.74
C PHE A 14 52.12 -9.56 -4.74
N CYS A 15 53.07 -8.80 -5.31
CA CYS A 15 52.95 -7.35 -5.44
C CYS A 15 51.83 -6.92 -6.42
N VAL A 16 51.60 -7.69 -7.49
CA VAL A 16 50.54 -7.39 -8.47
C VAL A 16 49.14 -7.71 -7.93
N SER A 17 49.02 -8.62 -6.96
CA SER A 17 47.73 -8.96 -6.33
C SER A 17 47.35 -8.07 -5.14
N CYS A 18 48.28 -7.31 -4.56
CA CYS A 18 47.97 -6.26 -3.57
C CYS A 18 47.52 -4.93 -4.19
N LEU A 19 47.81 -4.67 -5.47
CA LEU A 19 47.44 -3.42 -6.16
C LEU A 19 45.99 -3.39 -6.69
N PHE A 20 45.24 -4.49 -6.60
CA PHE A 20 43.84 -4.56 -7.04
C PHE A 20 42.79 -4.44 -5.91
N PHE A 21 43.21 -4.26 -4.65
CA PHE A 21 42.29 -4.19 -3.49
C PHE A 21 42.16 -2.81 -2.84
N VAL A 22 42.76 -1.75 -3.40
CA VAL A 22 42.59 -0.37 -2.92
C VAL A 22 42.06 0.51 -4.04
N ALA A 23 40.82 0.26 -4.46
CA ALA A 23 40.06 1.17 -5.32
C ALA A 23 38.55 0.94 -5.15
N CYS A 24 37.98 1.46 -4.06
CA CYS A 24 36.55 1.75 -3.98
C CYS A 24 36.24 2.73 -2.84
N ARG A 25 35.52 3.80 -3.20
CA ARG A 25 34.97 4.93 -2.39
C ARG A 25 36.00 6.03 -2.06
N ALA A 26 35.71 7.31 -2.20
CA ALA A 26 34.45 8.04 -2.34
C ALA A 26 34.63 9.33 -3.16
N ALA A 27 33.52 9.80 -3.72
CA ALA A 27 33.31 11.16 -4.20
C ALA A 27 33.00 12.11 -3.01
N ASP A 28 33.44 13.37 -3.13
CA ASP A 28 32.72 14.64 -2.91
C ASP A 28 33.82 15.74 -2.81
N ASP A 29 33.93 16.67 -3.76
CA ASP A 29 33.16 17.91 -3.98
C ASP A 29 33.71 19.07 -3.13
N ASP A 30 34.23 20.11 -3.78
CA ASP A 30 34.45 21.44 -3.22
C ASP A 30 34.18 22.47 -4.33
N GLN A 31 33.08 23.21 -4.17
CA GLN A 31 32.68 24.36 -4.98
C GLN A 31 33.36 25.64 -4.45
N GLU A 32 33.63 26.58 -5.36
CA GLU A 32 33.67 28.00 -5.01
C GLU A 32 33.01 28.81 -6.15
N TYR A 33 31.98 29.59 -5.79
CA TYR A 33 31.32 30.59 -6.62
C TYR A 33 31.60 31.97 -6.02
N ASP A 34 31.63 33.01 -6.85
CA ASP A 34 31.62 34.41 -6.40
C ASP A 34 30.31 35.15 -6.73
N GLU A 35 30.10 36.24 -5.98
CA GLU A 35 28.80 36.68 -5.45
C GLU A 35 27.81 37.30 -6.45
N PHE A 36 28.06 37.30 -7.76
CA PHE A 36 27.04 37.59 -8.80
C PHE A 36 27.39 37.03 -10.22
N GLY A 37 28.25 36.01 -10.36
CA GLY A 37 29.01 35.75 -11.61
C GLY A 37 28.53 34.65 -12.57
N ASP A 38 27.91 35.06 -13.70
CA ASP A 38 28.06 34.43 -15.03
C ASP A 38 29.48 34.67 -15.60
N PRO A 39 30.12 33.73 -16.36
CA PRO A 39 30.44 33.99 -17.79
C PRO A 39 30.64 32.68 -18.64
N LYS A 40 30.75 32.60 -19.97
CA LYS A 40 30.76 33.51 -21.14
C LYS A 40 30.52 32.64 -22.39
N THR A 41 29.62 33.05 -23.28
CA THR A 41 29.49 32.56 -24.66
C THR A 41 30.61 33.09 -25.57
N PRO A 42 31.02 32.36 -26.61
CA PRO A 42 31.63 32.94 -27.81
C PRO A 42 30.62 32.98 -28.97
N GLY A 43 30.43 34.17 -29.54
CA GLY A 43 29.70 34.38 -30.79
C GLY A 43 30.61 34.36 -32.03
N ALA A 44 30.00 34.21 -33.20
CA ALA A 44 30.16 35.05 -34.40
C ALA A 44 29.86 34.28 -35.71
N SER A 45 28.88 34.74 -36.48
CA SER A 45 28.98 35.11 -37.91
C SER A 45 27.58 35.35 -38.49
N SER A 46 27.22 36.62 -38.72
CA SER A 46 26.90 37.24 -40.03
C SER A 46 25.82 36.51 -40.85
N SER A 47 24.70 37.12 -41.25
CA SER A 47 24.66 38.35 -42.07
C SER A 47 23.29 39.04 -42.04
N SER A 48 23.36 40.35 -42.25
CA SER A 48 22.29 41.34 -42.47
C SER A 48 21.44 41.08 -43.73
N LEU A 49 20.16 41.50 -43.69
CA LEU A 49 19.65 42.58 -44.56
C LEU A 49 18.21 43.00 -44.18
N PHE A 50 18.02 44.31 -44.30
CA PHE A 50 16.84 45.12 -44.00
C PHE A 50 15.61 44.80 -44.87
N GLY A 51 14.43 45.12 -44.36
CA GLY A 51 13.24 45.31 -45.18
C GLY A 51 11.94 45.34 -44.37
N GLY A 52 11.64 46.47 -43.74
CA GLY A 52 10.30 46.73 -43.20
C GLY A 52 9.30 47.02 -44.32
N SER A 53 8.05 46.58 -44.13
CA SER A 53 6.89 47.37 -44.52
C SER A 53 5.66 46.91 -43.74
N ASP A 54 4.98 47.92 -43.24
CA ASP A 54 3.74 47.93 -42.48
C ASP A 54 2.54 47.65 -43.40
N SER A 55 1.56 46.87 -42.92
CA SER A 55 0.15 46.94 -43.32
C SER A 55 -0.68 46.08 -42.37
N GLY A 56 -1.47 46.76 -41.53
CA GLY A 56 -2.45 46.12 -40.66
C GLY A 56 -3.64 45.54 -41.43
N GLN A 57 -4.20 44.47 -40.89
CA GLN A 57 -5.63 44.18 -40.97
C GLN A 57 -6.02 43.28 -39.81
N GLY A 58 -6.94 43.77 -38.97
CA GLY A 58 -7.55 43.01 -37.89
C GLY A 58 -8.39 41.85 -38.42
N GLY A 59 -8.52 40.79 -37.62
CA GLY A 59 -9.34 39.62 -37.92
C GLY A 59 -9.76 38.94 -36.63
N GLY A 60 -11.05 38.96 -36.33
CA GLY A 60 -11.64 38.54 -35.07
C GLY A 60 -11.44 37.08 -34.71
N GLU A 61 -11.54 36.83 -33.40
CA GLU A 61 -11.77 35.53 -32.79
C GLU A 61 -12.92 34.80 -33.48
N GLY A 62 -12.61 33.69 -34.15
CA GLY A 62 -13.61 32.80 -34.73
C GLY A 62 -14.10 31.81 -33.68
N GLU A 63 -15.35 31.98 -33.25
CA GLU A 63 -16.13 30.95 -32.56
C GLU A 63 -16.11 29.64 -33.37
N GLY A 64 -15.59 28.57 -32.77
CA GLY A 64 -15.59 27.23 -33.36
C GLY A 64 -17.01 26.67 -33.42
N GLY A 65 -17.59 26.61 -34.62
CA GLY A 65 -18.83 25.87 -34.86
C GLY A 65 -18.73 24.39 -34.45
N PRO A 66 -19.86 23.70 -34.26
CA PRO A 66 -19.90 22.35 -33.72
C PRO A 66 -19.04 21.37 -34.55
N PRO A 67 -18.34 20.42 -33.89
CA PRO A 67 -17.47 19.46 -34.57
C PRO A 67 -18.24 18.67 -35.64
N LYS A 68 -17.78 18.76 -36.90
CA LYS A 68 -18.46 18.13 -38.05
C LYS A 68 -18.30 16.61 -37.99
N ILE A 69 -19.41 15.89 -38.03
CA ILE A 69 -19.47 14.42 -38.16
C ILE A 69 -18.61 13.96 -39.36
N PRO A 70 -17.63 13.04 -39.17
CA PRO A 70 -16.80 12.51 -40.25
C PRO A 70 -17.64 11.96 -41.40
N LYS A 71 -17.21 12.13 -42.66
CA LYS A 71 -18.00 11.69 -43.83
C LYS A 71 -18.28 10.19 -43.80
N GLU A 72 -17.32 9.43 -43.29
CA GLU A 72 -17.34 7.98 -43.12
C GLU A 72 -18.29 7.52 -41.99
N ALA A 73 -18.63 8.41 -41.05
CA ALA A 73 -19.61 8.15 -39.99
C ALA A 73 -21.05 8.30 -40.49
N ARG A 74 -21.28 9.08 -41.55
CA ARG A 74 -22.63 9.40 -42.07
C ARG A 74 -23.37 8.19 -42.67
N THR A 75 -22.63 7.16 -43.06
CA THR A 75 -23.20 5.91 -43.59
C THR A 75 -23.38 4.83 -42.52
N CYS A 76 -23.01 5.12 -41.27
CA CYS A 76 -23.16 4.20 -40.15
C CYS A 76 -24.55 4.32 -39.53
N ASN A 77 -25.31 3.22 -39.53
CA ASN A 77 -26.56 3.10 -38.77
C ASN A 77 -26.30 2.23 -37.53
N GLY A 78 -25.73 2.85 -36.49
CA GLY A 78 -25.24 2.16 -35.30
C GLY A 78 -24.20 2.99 -34.53
N ILE A 79 -23.28 2.34 -33.84
CA ILE A 79 -22.22 3.00 -33.08
C ILE A 79 -20.97 3.07 -33.95
N TYR A 80 -20.57 4.28 -34.30
CA TYR A 80 -19.37 4.55 -35.06
C TYR A 80 -18.20 4.74 -34.09
N ILE A 81 -17.17 3.90 -34.19
CA ILE A 81 -15.97 3.96 -33.35
C ILE A 81 -14.77 4.26 -34.24
N THR A 82 -13.96 5.24 -33.84
CA THR A 82 -12.68 5.55 -34.49
C THR A 82 -11.53 5.47 -33.50
N TYR A 83 -10.37 5.07 -34.00
CA TYR A 83 -9.08 5.13 -33.33
C TYR A 83 -8.14 5.91 -34.25
N ASN A 84 -7.68 7.08 -33.79
CA ASN A 84 -6.79 7.96 -34.51
C ASN A 84 -5.43 7.97 -33.82
N PHE A 85 -4.40 7.50 -34.53
CA PHE A 85 -3.03 7.61 -34.06
C PHE A 85 -2.52 9.03 -34.33
N MET A 86 -2.24 9.79 -33.26
CA MET A 86 -1.85 11.20 -33.36
C MET A 86 -0.35 11.38 -33.58
N GLY A 87 0.47 10.48 -33.02
CA GLY A 87 1.92 10.54 -33.18
C GLY A 87 2.67 9.70 -32.17
N ARG A 88 3.98 9.60 -32.37
CA ARG A 88 4.93 9.05 -31.40
C ARG A 88 6.23 9.83 -31.37
N GLU A 89 6.87 9.80 -30.21
CA GLU A 89 8.16 10.42 -29.95
C GLU A 89 9.11 9.39 -29.35
N LYS A 90 10.39 9.46 -29.73
CA LYS A 90 11.42 8.57 -29.21
C LYS A 90 11.73 8.94 -27.76
N THR A 91 11.75 7.97 -26.84
CA THR A 91 11.99 8.22 -25.41
C THR A 91 13.24 7.55 -24.89
N TYR A 92 13.75 8.02 -23.74
CA TYR A 92 14.87 7.40 -23.04
C TYR A 92 14.50 6.00 -22.48
N PRO A 93 15.46 5.07 -22.36
CA PRO A 93 16.84 5.18 -22.83
C PRO A 93 16.92 5.07 -24.37
N PHE A 94 17.79 5.87 -24.99
CA PHE A 94 18.05 5.78 -26.42
C PHE A 94 18.99 4.63 -26.72
N ILE A 95 18.43 3.57 -27.28
CA ILE A 95 19.18 2.34 -27.58
C ILE A 95 19.21 2.07 -29.09
N LYS A 96 20.26 1.38 -29.53
CA LYS A 96 20.43 0.99 -30.95
C LYS A 96 19.52 -0.18 -31.34
N ASN A 97 19.11 -1.02 -30.36
CA ASN A 97 18.21 -2.13 -30.60
C ASN A 97 16.77 -1.63 -30.82
N ALA A 98 16.29 -1.76 -32.05
CA ALA A 98 14.99 -1.27 -32.47
C ALA A 98 13.79 -1.97 -31.79
N SER A 99 13.95 -3.25 -31.47
CA SER A 99 12.91 -4.05 -30.81
C SER A 99 12.70 -3.65 -29.35
N ALA A 100 13.75 -3.15 -28.71
CA ALA A 100 13.73 -2.72 -27.32
C ALA A 100 13.60 -1.19 -27.14
N GLN A 101 13.70 -0.40 -28.22
CA GLN A 101 13.59 1.06 -28.16
C GLN A 101 12.15 1.46 -27.79
N SER A 102 12.02 2.27 -26.74
CA SER A 102 10.75 2.83 -26.28
C SER A 102 10.34 4.05 -27.13
N TRP A 103 9.04 4.12 -27.44
CA TRP A 103 8.42 5.28 -28.08
C TRP A 103 7.17 5.67 -27.30
N ALA A 104 7.08 6.92 -26.84
CA ALA A 104 5.83 7.45 -26.29
C ALA A 104 4.86 7.70 -27.45
N PHE A 105 3.63 7.22 -27.35
CA PHE A 105 2.58 7.45 -28.34
C PHE A 105 1.38 8.20 -27.77
N LYS A 106 0.69 8.92 -28.65
CA LYS A 106 -0.62 9.53 -28.40
C LYS A 106 -1.62 9.01 -29.42
N ALA A 107 -2.79 8.61 -28.94
CA ALA A 107 -3.91 8.19 -29.78
C ALA A 107 -5.23 8.70 -29.21
N GLN A 108 -6.24 8.78 -30.05
CA GLN A 108 -7.57 9.25 -29.67
C GLN A 108 -8.62 8.24 -30.14
N VAL A 109 -9.52 7.87 -29.24
CA VAL A 109 -10.68 7.04 -29.52
C VAL A 109 -11.92 7.91 -29.49
N GLN A 110 -12.75 7.82 -30.51
CA GLN A 110 -14.02 8.55 -30.56
C GLN A 110 -15.17 7.58 -30.84
N LEU A 111 -16.27 7.78 -30.14
CA LEU A 111 -17.51 7.07 -30.33
C LEU A 111 -18.60 8.07 -30.71
N VAL A 112 -19.45 7.71 -31.67
CA VAL A 112 -20.64 8.48 -32.03
C VAL A 112 -21.82 7.52 -32.20
N ASN A 113 -22.90 7.76 -31.49
CA ASN A 113 -24.15 7.01 -31.62
C ASN A 113 -24.97 7.58 -32.79
N MET A 114 -24.86 6.91 -33.93
CA MET A 114 -25.62 7.19 -35.15
C MET A 114 -26.80 6.23 -35.29
N GLY A 115 -27.14 5.48 -34.22
CA GLY A 115 -28.22 4.51 -34.19
C GLY A 115 -29.45 5.04 -33.45
N SER A 116 -30.49 4.20 -33.41
CA SER A 116 -31.76 4.48 -32.72
C SER A 116 -31.85 3.85 -31.33
N THR A 117 -30.72 3.41 -30.75
CA THR A 117 -30.70 2.78 -29.42
C THR A 117 -29.61 3.41 -28.58
N GLU A 118 -29.96 3.83 -27.37
CA GLU A 118 -29.02 4.33 -26.37
C GLU A 118 -28.01 3.24 -25.98
N VAL A 119 -26.74 3.63 -25.85
CA VAL A 119 -25.69 2.73 -25.32
C VAL A 119 -25.30 3.20 -23.93
N LYS A 120 -25.71 2.43 -22.92
CA LYS A 120 -25.36 2.68 -21.53
C LYS A 120 -23.99 2.09 -21.21
N SER A 121 -23.17 2.83 -20.48
CA SER A 121 -21.84 2.42 -20.03
C SER A 121 -21.03 1.81 -21.18
N TRP A 122 -20.76 2.61 -22.21
CA TRP A 122 -20.06 2.14 -23.40
C TRP A 122 -18.68 1.57 -23.04
N LYS A 123 -18.32 0.46 -23.69
CA LYS A 123 -17.05 -0.26 -23.52
C LYS A 123 -16.44 -0.57 -24.88
N VAL A 124 -15.20 -0.16 -25.09
CA VAL A 124 -14.45 -0.42 -26.32
C VAL A 124 -13.23 -1.25 -26.02
N TYR A 125 -13.13 -2.40 -26.67
CA TYR A 125 -11.92 -3.21 -26.66
C TYR A 125 -10.96 -2.74 -27.74
N ILE A 126 -9.69 -2.56 -27.34
CA ILE A 126 -8.57 -2.17 -28.20
C ILE A 126 -7.52 -3.28 -28.16
N GLY A 127 -7.34 -3.98 -29.28
CA GLY A 127 -6.37 -5.07 -29.39
C GLY A 127 -4.96 -4.58 -29.69
N PHE A 128 -4.22 -4.09 -28.70
CA PHE A 128 -2.80 -3.71 -28.81
C PHE A 128 -1.90 -4.90 -29.24
N ARG A 129 -0.72 -4.64 -29.83
CA ARG A 129 0.12 -5.68 -30.49
C ARG A 129 1.64 -5.52 -30.37
N HIS A 130 2.12 -4.38 -29.92
CA HIS A 130 3.51 -3.96 -29.91
C HIS A 130 4.05 -3.78 -28.47
N ASN A 131 3.63 -4.67 -27.58
CA ASN A 131 3.97 -4.68 -26.15
C ASN A 131 3.72 -3.33 -25.47
N GLU A 132 2.60 -2.70 -25.81
CA GLU A 132 2.25 -1.36 -25.36
C GLU A 132 1.97 -1.33 -23.86
N LEU A 133 2.40 -0.24 -23.23
CA LEU A 133 2.15 0.14 -21.86
C LEU A 133 1.30 1.42 -21.88
N LEU A 134 0.08 1.36 -21.37
CA LEU A 134 -0.79 2.54 -21.30
C LEU A 134 -0.49 3.31 -20.01
N VAL A 135 -0.24 4.61 -20.09
CA VAL A 135 0.19 5.44 -18.94
C VAL A 135 -0.91 6.35 -18.43
N SER A 136 -1.77 6.84 -19.31
CA SER A 136 -2.91 7.69 -18.95
C SER A 136 -4.03 7.56 -19.98
N THR A 137 -5.26 7.62 -19.49
CA THR A 137 -6.48 7.68 -20.29
C THR A 137 -7.33 8.85 -19.82
N GLU A 138 -7.53 9.84 -20.69
CA GLU A 138 -8.44 10.96 -20.44
C GLU A 138 -9.75 10.68 -21.18
N GLY A 139 -10.92 10.94 -20.57
CA GLY A 139 -12.22 10.61 -21.17
C GLY A 139 -12.65 9.13 -21.05
N ALA A 140 -11.82 8.29 -20.42
CA ALA A 140 -12.12 6.87 -20.17
C ALA A 140 -11.29 6.29 -19.01
N VAL A 141 -11.71 5.13 -18.51
CA VAL A 141 -11.01 4.30 -17.52
C VAL A 141 -10.84 2.87 -18.03
N LEU A 142 -9.89 2.10 -17.50
CA LEU A 142 -9.74 0.68 -17.81
C LEU A 142 -10.90 -0.12 -17.19
N ALA A 143 -11.63 -0.87 -18.00
CA ALA A 143 -12.82 -1.61 -17.58
C ALA A 143 -12.51 -2.78 -16.63
N GLU A 144 -11.28 -3.30 -16.66
CA GLU A 144 -10.81 -4.40 -15.80
C GLU A 144 -10.27 -3.90 -14.44
N GLY A 145 -10.19 -2.57 -14.24
CA GLY A 145 -9.78 -1.97 -12.96
C GLY A 145 -8.27 -1.96 -12.71
N ASP A 146 -7.47 -2.20 -13.74
CA ASP A 146 -6.01 -2.10 -13.64
C ASP A 146 -5.55 -0.65 -13.36
N GLU A 147 -4.57 -0.50 -12.48
CA GLU A 147 -3.92 0.78 -12.21
C GLU A 147 -3.01 1.17 -13.38
N LEU A 148 -3.11 2.41 -13.86
CA LEU A 148 -2.18 2.95 -14.84
C LEU A 148 -0.86 3.32 -14.14
N PRO A 149 0.31 2.97 -14.71
CA PRO A 149 0.51 2.43 -16.04
C PRO A 149 0.25 0.91 -16.15
N ALA A 150 -0.53 0.50 -17.16
CA ALA A 150 -0.96 -0.89 -17.37
C ALA A 150 -0.36 -1.50 -18.65
N GLN A 151 0.09 -2.76 -18.59
CA GLN A 151 0.65 -3.46 -19.74
C GLN A 151 -0.46 -4.09 -20.59
N VAL A 152 -0.65 -3.59 -21.80
CA VAL A 152 -1.83 -3.90 -22.64
C VAL A 152 -1.49 -4.62 -23.95
N GLY A 153 -0.21 -4.74 -24.29
CA GLY A 153 0.23 -5.19 -25.61
C GLY A 153 0.07 -6.67 -25.97
N VAL A 154 -0.28 -7.56 -25.03
CA VAL A 154 -0.44 -9.01 -25.30
C VAL A 154 -1.90 -9.38 -25.56
N ASN A 155 -2.81 -8.91 -24.71
CA ASN A 155 -4.23 -9.27 -24.74
C ASN A 155 -5.16 -8.11 -25.16
N GLY A 156 -4.60 -6.94 -25.46
CA GLY A 156 -5.39 -5.71 -25.59
C GLY A 156 -5.92 -5.23 -24.25
N THR A 157 -6.81 -4.24 -24.28
CA THR A 157 -7.52 -3.77 -23.10
C THR A 157 -8.88 -3.23 -23.48
N THR A 158 -9.82 -3.25 -22.54
CA THR A 158 -11.12 -2.60 -22.70
C THR A 158 -11.15 -1.30 -21.91
N ILE A 159 -11.49 -0.21 -22.59
CA ILE A 159 -11.75 1.09 -21.97
C ILE A 159 -13.26 1.30 -21.83
N ALA A 160 -13.67 1.97 -20.76
CA ALA A 160 -15.05 2.37 -20.48
C ALA A 160 -15.12 3.89 -20.29
N GLY A 161 -16.24 4.50 -20.70
CA GLY A 161 -16.39 5.96 -20.68
C GLY A 161 -16.32 6.60 -19.30
N TRP A 162 -15.69 7.76 -19.21
CA TRP A 162 -15.63 8.58 -18.00
C TRP A 162 -15.30 10.05 -18.31
N PRO A 163 -16.04 11.06 -17.80
CA PRO A 163 -17.23 10.96 -16.95
C PRO A 163 -18.49 10.57 -17.73
N GLN A 164 -18.47 10.71 -19.06
CA GLN A 164 -19.59 10.38 -19.91
C GLN A 164 -19.64 8.87 -20.18
N THR A 165 -20.46 8.16 -19.43
CA THR A 165 -20.60 6.70 -19.54
C THR A 165 -21.59 6.28 -20.62
N ASP A 166 -22.55 7.15 -20.98
CA ASP A 166 -23.68 6.79 -21.82
C ASP A 166 -23.66 7.60 -23.13
N LEU A 167 -24.06 6.96 -24.23
CA LEU A 167 -24.23 7.57 -25.54
C LEU A 167 -25.73 7.59 -25.88
N LYS A 168 -26.34 8.76 -25.77
CA LYS A 168 -27.76 8.96 -26.11
C LYS A 168 -27.98 8.87 -27.61
N THR A 169 -29.25 8.82 -28.03
CA THR A 169 -29.61 8.83 -29.45
C THR A 169 -29.78 10.26 -29.96
N ALA A 170 -29.52 10.48 -31.27
CA ALA A 170 -29.80 11.75 -31.92
C ALA A 170 -31.30 12.11 -31.89
N ILE A 171 -32.18 11.10 -31.75
CA ILE A 171 -33.63 11.24 -31.63
C ILE A 171 -33.99 11.94 -30.31
N GLU A 172 -33.46 11.45 -29.19
CA GLU A 172 -33.78 11.96 -27.84
C GLU A 172 -33.09 13.30 -27.54
N THR A 173 -32.05 13.65 -28.29
CA THR A 173 -31.19 14.80 -28.03
C THR A 173 -31.32 15.90 -29.08
N ALA A 174 -32.28 15.78 -30.01
CA ALA A 174 -32.45 16.69 -31.15
C ALA A 174 -31.15 16.92 -31.95
N GLY A 175 -30.28 15.91 -32.00
CA GLY A 175 -28.99 15.97 -32.70
C GLY A 175 -27.85 16.65 -31.95
N ASP A 176 -27.94 16.87 -30.62
CA ASP A 176 -26.84 17.40 -29.82
C ASP A 176 -25.62 16.45 -29.84
N TYR A 177 -24.56 16.88 -30.51
CA TYR A 177 -23.35 16.09 -30.73
C TYR A 177 -22.65 15.70 -29.42
N ASN A 178 -22.69 16.54 -28.40
CA ASN A 178 -21.99 16.28 -27.14
C ASN A 178 -22.67 15.14 -26.35
N GLN A 179 -23.96 14.94 -26.52
CA GLN A 179 -24.72 13.89 -25.83
C GLN A 179 -24.71 12.54 -26.56
N ILE A 180 -24.44 12.56 -27.87
CA ILE A 180 -24.39 11.36 -28.71
C ILE A 180 -22.96 10.90 -29.02
N SER A 181 -21.94 11.66 -28.63
CA SER A 181 -20.54 11.32 -28.86
C SER A 181 -19.73 11.30 -27.57
N ALA A 182 -18.70 10.45 -27.53
CA ALA A 182 -17.73 10.41 -26.45
C ALA A 182 -16.33 10.31 -27.04
N GLN A 183 -15.34 10.86 -26.33
CA GLN A 183 -13.96 10.90 -26.77
C GLN A 183 -13.04 10.50 -25.62
N ALA A 184 -12.03 9.69 -25.93
CA ALA A 184 -10.99 9.29 -24.99
C ALA A 184 -9.61 9.45 -25.60
N THR A 185 -8.70 10.10 -24.89
CA THR A 185 -7.29 10.28 -25.30
C THR A 185 -6.42 9.29 -24.56
N LEU A 186 -5.60 8.56 -25.31
CA LEU A 186 -4.71 7.51 -24.84
C LEU A 186 -3.26 7.98 -24.97
N LYS A 187 -2.50 7.88 -23.88
CA LYS A 187 -1.05 8.13 -23.89
C LYS A 187 -0.35 6.92 -23.27
N GLY A 188 0.67 6.43 -23.96
CA GLY A 188 1.39 5.22 -23.54
C GLY A 188 2.77 5.12 -24.16
N THR A 189 3.44 4.01 -23.88
CA THR A 189 4.74 3.64 -24.45
C THR A 189 4.57 2.37 -25.28
N GLN A 190 5.28 2.27 -26.40
CA GLN A 190 5.28 1.10 -27.27
C GLN A 190 6.70 0.71 -27.67
N PHE A 191 6.87 -0.53 -28.14
CA PHE A 191 8.17 -1.09 -28.49
C PHE A 191 8.16 -1.72 -29.90
N GLY A 192 9.33 -1.79 -30.53
CA GLY A 192 9.56 -2.65 -31.69
C GLY A 192 9.01 -2.21 -33.05
N LEU A 193 8.75 -0.92 -33.24
CA LEU A 193 8.42 -0.36 -34.57
C LEU A 193 9.31 0.84 -34.92
N LYS A 194 10.06 0.73 -36.02
CA LYS A 194 10.80 1.86 -36.60
C LYS A 194 9.88 2.73 -37.49
N PRO A 195 10.03 4.07 -37.50
CA PRO A 195 9.49 4.90 -38.58
C PRO A 195 9.93 4.37 -39.95
N PRO A 196 9.05 4.34 -40.97
CA PRO A 196 7.75 5.04 -41.09
C PRO A 196 6.51 4.25 -40.65
N ALA A 197 6.63 3.06 -40.05
CA ALA A 197 5.47 2.21 -39.73
C ALA A 197 4.59 2.79 -38.61
N THR A 198 3.30 3.00 -38.90
CA THR A 198 2.30 3.47 -37.92
C THR A 198 1.83 2.31 -37.03
N PRO A 199 2.01 2.39 -35.70
CA PRO A 199 1.51 1.38 -34.77
C PRO A 199 -0.02 1.44 -34.75
N MET A 200 -0.65 0.36 -35.20
CA MET A 200 -2.10 0.30 -35.30
C MET A 200 -2.60 -0.92 -34.53
N PRO A 201 -3.65 -0.81 -33.71
CA PRO A 201 -4.20 -1.96 -33.02
C PRO A 201 -4.62 -3.05 -34.02
N LYS A 202 -4.73 -4.29 -33.51
CA LYS A 202 -5.25 -5.44 -34.24
C LYS A 202 -6.71 -5.20 -34.63
N THR A 203 -7.49 -4.74 -33.66
CA THR A 203 -8.92 -4.53 -33.79
C THR A 203 -9.39 -3.47 -32.80
N ILE A 204 -10.52 -2.84 -33.12
CA ILE A 204 -11.35 -2.05 -32.20
C ILE A 204 -12.77 -2.59 -32.31
N ARG A 205 -13.44 -2.81 -31.18
CA ARG A 205 -14.83 -3.29 -31.16
C ARG A 205 -15.57 -2.80 -29.92
N LEU A 206 -16.87 -2.56 -30.08
CA LEU A 206 -17.79 -2.35 -28.97
C LEU A 206 -18.00 -3.69 -28.23
N GLU A 207 -17.85 -3.70 -26.91
CA GLU A 207 -18.11 -4.88 -26.07
C GLU A 207 -19.52 -4.92 -25.47
N ASN A 208 -20.30 -3.84 -25.61
CA ASN A 208 -21.68 -3.81 -25.16
C ASN A 208 -22.52 -4.90 -25.85
N GLU A 209 -23.31 -5.63 -25.08
CA GLU A 209 -24.16 -6.71 -25.58
C GLU A 209 -25.20 -6.19 -26.59
N GLY A 210 -25.56 -7.03 -27.57
CA GLY A 210 -26.56 -6.70 -28.58
C GLY A 210 -26.04 -5.89 -29.76
N PHE A 211 -24.72 -5.67 -29.87
CA PHE A 211 -24.08 -5.05 -31.03
C PHE A 211 -23.13 -6.03 -31.74
N LYS A 212 -23.16 -6.02 -33.07
CA LYS A 212 -22.24 -6.74 -33.94
C LYS A 212 -21.33 -5.75 -34.64
N CYS A 213 -20.04 -5.88 -34.39
CA CYS A 213 -19.00 -5.08 -35.04
C CYS A 213 -18.32 -5.92 -36.13
N PRO A 214 -18.30 -5.47 -37.40
CA PRO A 214 -17.49 -6.10 -38.44
C PRO A 214 -16.00 -5.86 -38.20
N ALA A 215 -15.14 -6.48 -39.02
CA ALA A 215 -13.71 -6.20 -38.99
C ALA A 215 -13.45 -4.70 -39.29
N PRO A 216 -12.56 -4.04 -38.52
CA PRO A 216 -12.35 -2.61 -38.67
C PRO A 216 -11.59 -2.28 -39.95
N THR A 217 -11.95 -1.16 -40.57
CA THR A 217 -11.27 -0.62 -41.77
C THR A 217 -10.11 0.28 -41.33
N LYS A 218 -8.96 0.17 -42.01
CA LYS A 218 -7.76 0.97 -41.73
C LYS A 218 -7.54 1.98 -42.84
N HIS A 219 -7.25 3.23 -42.48
CA HIS A 219 -6.93 4.28 -43.42
C HIS A 219 -5.80 5.17 -42.87
N LYS A 220 -4.59 5.05 -43.42
CA LYS A 220 -3.38 5.80 -43.00
C LYS A 220 -3.13 5.67 -41.48
N SER A 221 -3.43 6.71 -40.71
CA SER A 221 -3.26 6.81 -39.26
C SER A 221 -4.57 6.62 -38.47
N SER A 222 -5.68 6.28 -39.12
CA SER A 222 -6.95 6.00 -38.46
C SER A 222 -7.45 4.58 -38.72
N MET A 223 -8.22 4.06 -37.77
CA MET A 223 -8.98 2.84 -37.86
C MET A 223 -10.42 3.13 -37.45
N PHE A 224 -11.41 2.60 -38.16
CA PHE A 224 -12.81 2.81 -37.81
C PHE A 224 -13.65 1.55 -37.99
N VAL A 225 -14.77 1.48 -37.25
CA VAL A 225 -15.76 0.40 -37.33
C VAL A 225 -17.15 0.95 -37.06
N CYS A 226 -18.15 0.42 -37.76
CA CYS A 226 -19.56 0.70 -37.50
C CYS A 226 -20.22 -0.54 -36.88
N CYS A 227 -20.51 -0.48 -35.60
CA CYS A 227 -21.16 -1.56 -34.85
C CYS A 227 -22.68 -1.41 -34.94
N ARG A 228 -23.37 -2.40 -35.51
CA ARG A 228 -24.83 -2.36 -35.68
C ARG A 228 -25.52 -3.19 -34.61
N LYS A 229 -26.72 -2.79 -34.21
CA LYS A 229 -27.57 -3.60 -33.32
C LYS A 229 -27.85 -4.95 -33.98
N ASP A 230 -27.67 -6.03 -33.25
CA ASP A 230 -27.97 -7.38 -33.72
C ASP A 230 -29.48 -7.62 -33.69
N PRO A 231 -30.17 -7.77 -34.85
CA PRO A 231 -31.61 -7.97 -34.87
C PRO A 231 -32.05 -9.28 -34.21
N LYS A 232 -31.13 -10.25 -34.07
CA LYS A 232 -31.39 -11.55 -33.43
C LYS A 232 -31.11 -11.54 -31.92
N PHE A 233 -30.58 -10.44 -31.38
CA PHE A 233 -30.34 -10.32 -29.95
C PHE A 233 -31.65 -10.06 -29.22
N LYS A 234 -32.17 -11.12 -28.57
CA LYS A 234 -33.17 -10.96 -27.52
C LYS A 234 -32.41 -10.54 -26.25
N PRO A 235 -32.78 -9.43 -25.58
CA PRO A 235 -32.20 -9.13 -24.28
C PRO A 235 -32.48 -10.34 -23.40
N LYS A 236 -31.43 -11.10 -23.08
CA LYS A 236 -31.57 -12.12 -22.05
C LYS A 236 -31.99 -11.36 -20.80
N SER A 237 -33.09 -11.79 -20.18
CA SER A 237 -33.38 -11.41 -18.79
C SER A 237 -32.06 -11.53 -18.06
N THR A 238 -31.54 -10.38 -17.61
CA THR A 238 -30.19 -10.26 -17.12
C THR A 238 -30.15 -11.07 -15.83
N LYS A 239 -29.85 -12.37 -15.93
CA LYS A 239 -29.42 -13.14 -14.78
C LYS A 239 -28.17 -12.42 -14.34
N VAL A 240 -28.30 -11.56 -13.33
CA VAL A 240 -27.20 -10.81 -12.75
C VAL A 240 -26.15 -11.86 -12.42
N LYS A 241 -25.04 -11.84 -13.16
CA LYS A 241 -23.97 -12.82 -12.97
C LYS A 241 -23.29 -12.47 -11.67
N TYR A 242 -23.68 -13.15 -10.59
CA TYR A 242 -23.04 -13.00 -9.31
C TYR A 242 -21.66 -13.64 -9.36
N THR A 243 -20.67 -12.95 -8.81
CA THR A 243 -19.36 -13.52 -8.59
C THR A 243 -19.39 -14.29 -7.28
N ALA A 244 -18.72 -15.44 -7.22
CA ALA A 244 -18.51 -16.15 -5.97
C ALA A 244 -17.74 -15.25 -4.99
N LYS A 245 -18.13 -15.29 -3.71
CA LYS A 245 -17.44 -14.56 -2.65
C LYS A 245 -15.98 -15.02 -2.60
N ARG A 246 -15.05 -14.08 -2.52
CA ARG A 246 -13.61 -14.37 -2.39
C ARG A 246 -13.21 -14.30 -0.93
N PHE A 247 -12.18 -15.04 -0.55
CA PHE A 247 -11.57 -14.84 0.75
C PHE A 247 -10.82 -13.50 0.76
N GLY A 248 -10.98 -12.76 1.85
CA GLY A 248 -10.19 -11.58 2.20
C GLY A 248 -9.94 -11.60 3.69
N ASP A 249 -8.76 -11.14 4.12
CA ASP A 249 -8.40 -11.06 5.55
C ASP A 249 -9.41 -10.18 6.33
N LEU A 250 -9.88 -9.13 5.67
CA LEU A 250 -10.98 -8.29 6.09
C LEU A 250 -11.98 -8.19 4.94
N ASN A 251 -13.22 -8.62 5.18
CA ASN A 251 -14.30 -8.57 4.20
C ASN A 251 -15.26 -7.44 4.57
N ILE A 252 -15.44 -6.50 3.65
CA ILE A 252 -16.40 -5.41 3.78
C ILE A 252 -17.55 -5.68 2.81
N MET A 253 -18.76 -5.85 3.34
CA MET A 253 -19.98 -6.02 2.56
C MET A 253 -20.70 -4.68 2.46
N TYR A 254 -21.07 -4.30 1.24
CA TYR A 254 -21.92 -3.14 0.94
C TYR A 254 -23.30 -3.65 0.52
N ASP A 255 -24.23 -3.71 1.47
CA ASP A 255 -25.55 -4.32 1.29
C ASP A 255 -26.64 -3.26 1.23
N VAL A 256 -27.25 -3.07 0.05
CA VAL A 256 -28.38 -2.14 -0.11
C VAL A 256 -29.63 -2.80 0.45
N LEU A 257 -30.16 -2.22 1.53
CA LEU A 257 -31.36 -2.71 2.21
C LEU A 257 -32.63 -2.18 1.54
N GLN A 258 -32.62 -0.90 1.17
CA GLN A 258 -33.78 -0.21 0.58
C GLN A 258 -33.30 0.69 -0.55
N ALA A 259 -34.07 0.73 -1.64
CA ALA A 259 -33.74 1.53 -2.82
C ALA A 259 -34.94 2.38 -3.28
N TYR A 260 -34.74 3.69 -3.28
CA TYR A 260 -35.66 4.71 -3.77
C TYR A 260 -35.08 5.38 -5.03
N THR A 261 -35.86 6.30 -5.62
CA THR A 261 -35.48 7.01 -6.84
C THR A 261 -34.25 7.90 -6.60
N SER A 262 -34.28 8.75 -5.58
CA SER A 262 -33.22 9.72 -5.26
C SER A 262 -32.18 9.22 -4.26
N ASN A 263 -32.51 8.23 -3.43
CA ASN A 263 -31.64 7.76 -2.37
C ASN A 263 -31.79 6.25 -2.13
N TYR A 264 -30.88 5.69 -1.35
CA TYR A 264 -30.94 4.30 -0.92
C TYR A 264 -30.32 4.15 0.48
N GLN A 265 -30.76 3.14 1.21
CA GLN A 265 -30.20 2.77 2.50
C GLN A 265 -29.28 1.57 2.33
N VAL A 266 -28.08 1.66 2.89
CA VAL A 266 -27.06 0.62 2.82
C VAL A 266 -26.56 0.28 4.21
N GLN A 267 -26.31 -1.00 4.43
CA GLN A 267 -25.58 -1.52 5.58
C GLN A 267 -24.18 -1.93 5.14
N ILE A 268 -23.20 -1.50 5.91
CA ILE A 268 -21.80 -1.86 5.74
C ILE A 268 -21.46 -2.81 6.87
N THR A 269 -21.04 -4.02 6.49
CA THR A 269 -20.59 -5.04 7.44
C THR A 269 -19.11 -5.27 7.24
N VAL A 270 -18.31 -4.94 8.25
CA VAL A 270 -16.87 -5.19 8.30
C VAL A 270 -16.65 -6.48 9.09
N ASN A 271 -16.18 -7.52 8.44
CA ASN A 271 -15.94 -8.83 9.04
C ASN A 271 -14.46 -9.18 8.97
N ASN A 272 -13.85 -9.42 10.13
CA ASN A 272 -12.46 -9.85 10.24
C ASN A 272 -12.39 -11.37 10.18
N ASP A 273 -11.83 -11.88 9.09
CA ASP A 273 -11.67 -13.32 8.84
C ASP A 273 -10.22 -13.79 9.06
N HIS A 274 -9.28 -12.86 9.26
CA HIS A 274 -7.90 -13.20 9.55
C HIS A 274 -7.72 -13.64 11.02
N PRO A 275 -7.05 -14.78 11.29
CA PRO A 275 -6.93 -15.34 12.64
C PRO A 275 -6.09 -14.49 13.59
N LEU A 276 -5.27 -13.58 13.07
CA LEU A 276 -4.49 -12.62 13.85
C LEU A 276 -4.78 -11.18 13.43
N GLY A 277 -5.79 -10.94 12.58
CA GLY A 277 -6.10 -9.58 12.13
C GLY A 277 -6.77 -8.83 13.27
N ARG A 278 -6.51 -7.55 13.40
CA ARG A 278 -7.26 -6.70 14.32
C ARG A 278 -7.31 -5.29 13.79
N LEU A 279 -8.44 -4.65 14.03
CA LEU A 279 -8.60 -3.22 13.84
C LEU A 279 -8.74 -2.56 15.20
N ASP A 280 -7.97 -1.50 15.42
CA ASP A 280 -8.07 -0.64 16.59
C ASP A 280 -8.37 0.78 16.13
N HIS A 281 -9.52 1.32 16.54
CA HIS A 281 -10.01 2.64 16.13
C HIS A 281 -10.02 2.79 14.61
N TRP A 282 -10.70 1.86 13.94
CA TRP A 282 -10.74 1.87 12.48
C TRP A 282 -11.32 3.17 11.92
N ASN A 283 -10.69 3.61 10.84
CA ASN A 283 -11.12 4.68 9.96
C ASN A 283 -11.24 4.09 8.55
N ILE A 284 -12.46 4.07 8.02
CA ILE A 284 -12.75 3.62 6.66
C ILE A 284 -12.98 4.84 5.78
N SER A 285 -12.37 4.84 4.61
CA SER A 285 -12.57 5.85 3.57
C SER A 285 -12.70 5.20 2.20
N TRP A 286 -13.36 5.90 1.29
CA TRP A 286 -13.58 5.49 -0.10
C TRP A 286 -13.80 6.72 -0.97
N ASP A 287 -13.87 6.54 -2.28
CA ASP A 287 -14.16 7.60 -3.24
C ASP A 287 -15.56 7.45 -3.83
N TRP A 288 -16.38 8.49 -3.69
CA TRP A 288 -17.59 8.66 -4.48
C TRP A 288 -17.23 8.97 -5.94
N MET A 289 -17.87 8.26 -6.85
CA MET A 289 -17.59 8.35 -8.28
C MET A 289 -18.68 9.15 -9.02
N ARG A 290 -19.91 9.16 -8.51
CA ARG A 290 -21.06 9.73 -9.24
C ARG A 290 -21.73 10.87 -8.45
N GLY A 291 -20.95 11.59 -7.65
CA GLY A 291 -21.39 12.76 -6.90
C GLY A 291 -22.36 12.44 -5.76
N GLU A 292 -22.38 11.19 -5.28
CA GLU A 292 -23.16 10.78 -4.13
C GLU A 292 -22.71 11.50 -2.85
N PHE A 293 -23.63 11.61 -1.89
CA PHE A 293 -23.33 12.15 -0.56
C PHE A 293 -24.08 11.40 0.54
N ILE A 294 -23.59 11.50 1.76
CA ILE A 294 -24.13 10.77 2.92
C ILE A 294 -25.06 11.70 3.68
N HIS A 295 -26.34 11.38 3.69
CA HIS A 295 -27.34 12.14 4.44
C HIS A 295 -27.29 11.80 5.93
N SER A 296 -27.36 10.51 6.28
CA SER A 296 -27.38 10.08 7.68
C SER A 296 -26.53 8.82 7.91
N LEU A 297 -26.04 8.67 9.15
CA LEU A 297 -25.22 7.54 9.61
C LEU A 297 -25.77 6.99 10.92
N ARG A 298 -25.73 5.66 11.06
CA ARG A 298 -26.02 4.93 12.31
C ARG A 298 -24.93 3.87 12.54
N GLY A 299 -24.48 3.71 13.77
CA GLY A 299 -23.36 2.83 14.15
C GLY A 299 -21.98 3.42 13.85
N ALA A 300 -21.91 4.58 13.19
CA ALA A 300 -20.65 5.25 12.84
C ALA A 300 -20.85 6.77 12.73
N TYR A 301 -19.74 7.51 12.64
CA TYR A 301 -19.74 8.95 12.44
C TYR A 301 -18.63 9.38 11.48
N THR A 302 -18.78 10.57 10.90
CA THR A 302 -17.80 11.24 10.04
C THR A 302 -16.98 12.23 10.85
N HIS A 303 -15.69 12.37 10.53
CA HIS A 303 -14.79 13.32 11.20
C HIS A 303 -15.10 14.79 10.87
N LEU A 304 -15.75 15.03 9.74
CA LEU A 304 -16.12 16.35 9.26
C LEU A 304 -17.60 16.36 8.86
N LYS A 305 -18.37 17.28 9.43
CA LYS A 305 -19.77 17.55 9.09
C LYS A 305 -19.87 18.95 8.50
N ASP A 306 -19.60 19.05 7.21
CA ASP A 306 -19.68 20.30 6.47
C ASP A 306 -20.62 20.13 5.26
N GLY A 307 -21.80 20.76 5.36
CA GLY A 307 -22.80 20.76 4.30
C GLY A 307 -22.49 21.73 3.15
N SER A 308 -21.57 22.68 3.35
CA SER A 308 -21.31 23.78 2.39
C SER A 308 -20.87 23.25 1.02
N LYS A 309 -20.08 22.18 0.99
CA LYS A 309 -19.64 21.52 -0.26
C LYS A 309 -20.78 20.96 -1.08
N CYS A 310 -21.85 20.46 -0.45
CA CYS A 310 -23.04 20.07 -1.20
C CYS A 310 -23.85 21.30 -1.63
N ILE A 311 -24.05 22.27 -0.74
CA ILE A 311 -24.86 23.49 -0.98
C ILE A 311 -24.35 24.23 -2.22
N TYR A 312 -23.04 24.46 -2.30
CA TYR A 312 -22.41 25.17 -3.41
C TYR A 312 -21.93 24.24 -4.53
N GLY A 313 -22.19 22.93 -4.40
CA GLY A 313 -21.81 21.89 -5.37
C GLY A 313 -22.93 21.51 -6.33
N GLU A 314 -22.70 20.45 -7.11
CA GLU A 314 -23.70 19.88 -8.03
C GLU A 314 -24.93 19.34 -7.29
N GLN A 315 -24.75 18.89 -6.04
CA GLN A 315 -25.83 18.40 -5.18
C GLN A 315 -26.83 19.50 -4.87
N GLY A 316 -26.38 20.68 -4.47
CA GLY A 316 -27.23 21.83 -4.15
C GLY A 316 -27.92 22.45 -5.36
N LYS A 317 -27.28 22.39 -6.54
CA LYS A 317 -27.93 22.78 -7.81
C LYS A 317 -29.16 21.92 -8.14
N TYR A 318 -29.08 20.61 -7.84
CA TYR A 318 -30.15 19.66 -8.11
C TYR A 318 -31.20 19.60 -6.99
N TYR A 319 -30.75 19.55 -5.74
CA TYR A 319 -31.60 19.45 -4.55
C TYR A 319 -31.80 20.84 -3.91
N GLN A 320 -32.53 21.72 -4.59
CA GLN A 320 -32.68 23.13 -4.19
C GLN A 320 -33.40 23.29 -2.84
N ASP A 321 -34.41 22.47 -2.57
CA ASP A 321 -35.22 22.53 -1.34
C ASP A 321 -34.69 21.62 -0.22
N PHE A 322 -33.49 21.07 -0.37
CA PHE A 322 -32.94 20.11 0.58
C PHE A 322 -32.14 20.79 1.68
N ASP A 323 -32.42 20.42 2.93
CA ASP A 323 -31.65 20.90 4.07
C ASP A 323 -30.30 20.18 4.17
N PHE A 324 -29.25 20.81 3.66
CA PHE A 324 -27.89 20.30 3.75
C PHE A 324 -27.23 20.50 5.12
N SER A 325 -27.88 21.15 6.09
CA SER A 325 -27.31 21.31 7.43
C SER A 325 -27.29 20.00 8.24
N THR A 326 -28.16 19.05 7.89
CA THR A 326 -28.32 17.77 8.59
C THR A 326 -27.48 16.63 7.99
N VAL A 327 -26.78 16.87 6.88
CA VAL A 327 -26.02 15.84 6.18
C VAL A 327 -24.82 15.36 6.98
N ALA A 328 -24.59 14.05 6.96
CA ALA A 328 -23.44 13.46 7.63
C ALA A 328 -22.12 13.77 6.91
N SER A 329 -22.09 13.77 5.57
CA SER A 329 -20.89 14.14 4.81
C SER A 329 -21.18 14.48 3.35
N CYS A 330 -20.61 15.61 2.92
CA CYS A 330 -20.53 16.06 1.52
C CYS A 330 -19.15 15.82 0.88
N GLU A 331 -18.21 15.26 1.63
CA GLU A 331 -16.88 14.96 1.10
C GLU A 331 -16.96 13.86 0.02
N ARG A 332 -16.26 14.09 -1.10
CA ARG A 332 -16.05 13.04 -2.11
C ARG A 332 -15.32 11.83 -1.53
N ARG A 333 -14.43 12.06 -0.56
CA ARG A 333 -13.71 11.04 0.19
C ARG A 333 -14.01 11.17 1.68
N PRO A 334 -15.14 10.64 2.18
CA PRO A 334 -15.45 10.69 3.60
C PRO A 334 -14.48 9.81 4.39
N VAL A 335 -14.17 10.23 5.62
CA VAL A 335 -13.49 9.39 6.63
C VAL A 335 -14.50 9.08 7.71
N ILE A 336 -14.77 7.79 7.92
CA ILE A 336 -15.81 7.29 8.81
C ILE A 336 -15.19 6.38 9.86
N SER A 337 -15.67 6.51 11.08
CA SER A 337 -15.24 5.71 12.24
C SER A 337 -16.44 5.18 13.00
N ASP A 338 -16.24 4.08 13.70
CA ASP A 338 -17.23 3.49 14.60
C ASP A 338 -17.58 4.42 15.76
N LEU A 339 -18.79 4.29 16.29
CA LEU A 339 -19.21 5.04 17.46
C LEU A 339 -18.51 4.54 18.75
N PRO A 340 -18.41 5.40 19.77
CA PRO A 340 -17.88 4.99 21.05
C PRO A 340 -18.90 4.14 21.84
N ARG A 341 -18.42 3.38 22.84
CA ARG A 341 -19.24 2.39 23.57
C ARG A 341 -20.44 3.02 24.30
N GLU A 342 -20.31 4.27 24.70
CA GLU A 342 -21.34 5.07 25.38
C GLU A 342 -22.56 5.32 24.49
N MET A 343 -22.36 5.38 23.16
CA MET A 343 -23.41 5.63 22.17
C MET A 343 -24.12 4.35 21.69
N LYS A 344 -23.74 3.17 22.21
CA LYS A 344 -24.29 1.87 21.78
C LYS A 344 -25.81 1.79 21.92
N ASN A 345 -26.36 2.36 22.99
CA ASN A 345 -27.80 2.31 23.29
C ASN A 345 -28.56 3.57 22.84
N ASP A 346 -27.93 4.48 22.09
CA ASP A 346 -28.58 5.68 21.58
C ASP A 346 -29.63 5.33 20.52
N ASP A 347 -30.83 5.92 20.63
CA ASP A 347 -31.96 5.65 19.73
C ASP A 347 -31.78 6.17 18.29
N LYS A 348 -31.01 7.25 18.12
CA LYS A 348 -30.86 7.94 16.83
C LYS A 348 -29.67 7.38 16.05
N VAL A 349 -28.50 7.31 16.69
CA VAL A 349 -27.24 6.94 16.04
C VAL A 349 -26.77 5.54 16.41
N GLY A 350 -27.24 4.97 17.53
CA GLY A 350 -26.85 3.66 18.01
C GLY A 350 -27.89 2.56 17.72
N LYS A 351 -28.02 1.63 18.67
CA LYS A 351 -28.91 0.47 18.65
C LYS A 351 -28.79 -0.38 17.38
N LEU A 352 -27.55 -0.61 16.96
CA LEU A 352 -27.23 -1.45 15.82
C LEU A 352 -26.40 -2.66 16.30
N PRO A 353 -26.71 -3.89 15.86
CA PRO A 353 -25.96 -5.07 16.29
C PRO A 353 -24.50 -4.94 15.86
N TYR A 354 -23.59 -5.42 16.71
CA TYR A 354 -22.14 -5.40 16.48
C TYR A 354 -21.51 -3.99 16.30
N CYS A 355 -22.24 -2.90 16.54
CA CYS A 355 -21.69 -1.55 16.52
C CYS A 355 -21.05 -1.14 17.85
N CYS A 356 -20.39 0.01 17.77
CA CYS A 356 -20.16 0.93 18.86
C CYS A 356 -19.12 0.43 19.85
N LYS A 357 -17.95 0.07 19.32
CA LYS A 357 -16.81 -0.49 20.06
C LYS A 357 -15.54 0.36 19.87
N ASN A 358 -15.68 1.68 19.68
CA ASN A 358 -14.53 2.57 19.39
C ASN A 358 -13.70 2.09 18.19
N GLY A 359 -14.30 1.33 17.27
CA GLY A 359 -13.61 0.81 16.09
C GLY A 359 -12.72 -0.39 16.37
N THR A 360 -12.94 -1.09 17.49
CA THR A 360 -12.27 -2.37 17.76
C THR A 360 -12.96 -3.52 17.04
N VAL A 361 -12.20 -4.25 16.22
CA VAL A 361 -12.62 -5.51 15.59
C VAL A 361 -11.58 -6.57 15.90
N LEU A 362 -11.94 -7.53 16.74
CA LEU A 362 -11.05 -8.59 17.22
C LEU A 362 -10.90 -9.72 16.19
N PRO A 363 -9.82 -10.52 16.26
CA PRO A 363 -9.77 -11.77 15.51
C PRO A 363 -10.74 -12.80 16.10
N LYS A 364 -11.26 -13.68 15.24
CA LYS A 364 -12.14 -14.79 15.65
C LYS A 364 -11.51 -15.74 16.66
N THR A 365 -10.18 -15.83 16.67
CA THR A 365 -9.40 -16.63 17.64
C THR A 365 -9.54 -16.11 19.07
N MET A 366 -9.85 -14.82 19.25
CA MET A 366 -10.12 -14.23 20.57
C MET A 366 -11.62 -14.26 20.88
N ASN A 367 -12.42 -13.66 20.00
CA ASN A 367 -13.86 -13.54 20.21
C ASN A 367 -14.59 -13.35 18.88
N GLU A 368 -15.29 -14.39 18.43
CA GLU A 368 -16.06 -14.35 17.19
C GLU A 368 -17.21 -13.32 17.22
N SER A 369 -17.83 -13.07 18.38
CA SER A 369 -18.89 -12.08 18.49
C SER A 369 -18.39 -10.64 18.32
N GLU A 370 -17.10 -10.41 18.55
CA GLU A 370 -16.47 -9.10 18.41
C GLU A 370 -15.65 -8.94 17.12
N SER A 371 -15.67 -9.95 16.24
CA SER A 371 -14.96 -9.94 14.94
C SER A 371 -15.71 -9.23 13.82
N ARG A 372 -16.83 -8.57 14.14
CA ARG A 372 -17.68 -7.84 13.19
C ARG A 372 -17.94 -6.42 13.68
N SER A 373 -18.05 -5.50 12.73
CA SER A 373 -18.53 -4.13 12.95
C SER A 373 -19.57 -3.81 11.89
N ILE A 374 -20.67 -3.20 12.28
CA ILE A 374 -21.75 -2.82 11.36
C ILE A 374 -22.08 -1.36 11.54
N PHE A 375 -22.28 -0.66 10.42
CA PHE A 375 -22.88 0.66 10.38
C PHE A 375 -23.82 0.76 9.19
N GLN A 376 -24.79 1.66 9.26
CA GLN A 376 -25.75 1.92 8.19
C GLN A 376 -25.66 3.38 7.76
N MET A 377 -25.89 3.62 6.47
CA MET A 377 -25.97 4.98 5.94
C MET A 377 -27.09 5.14 4.92
N GLN A 378 -27.61 6.35 4.85
CA GLN A 378 -28.51 6.78 3.79
C GLN A 378 -27.74 7.62 2.77
N VAL A 379 -27.71 7.16 1.54
CA VAL A 379 -26.92 7.76 0.45
C VAL A 379 -27.86 8.38 -0.57
N PHE A 380 -27.61 9.64 -0.90
CA PHE A 380 -28.34 10.35 -1.96
C PHE A 380 -27.54 10.32 -3.25
N LYS A 381 -28.27 10.17 -4.36
CA LYS A 381 -27.75 10.11 -5.73
C LYS A 381 -28.01 11.44 -6.43
N ILE A 382 -27.29 11.69 -7.51
CA ILE A 382 -27.56 12.81 -8.42
C ILE A 382 -27.80 12.28 -9.84
N PRO A 383 -28.45 13.05 -10.74
CA PRO A 383 -28.59 12.68 -12.14
C PRO A 383 -27.23 12.38 -12.81
N PRO A 384 -27.16 11.41 -13.73
CA PRO A 384 -28.27 10.69 -14.37
C PRO A 384 -28.80 9.47 -13.59
N ASP A 385 -28.22 9.14 -12.42
CA ASP A 385 -28.44 7.88 -11.72
C ASP A 385 -29.71 7.85 -10.85
N MET A 386 -30.81 8.44 -11.33
CA MET A 386 -32.07 8.56 -10.58
C MET A 386 -32.94 7.29 -10.61
N ASN A 387 -32.49 6.20 -11.24
CA ASN A 387 -33.21 4.93 -11.26
C ASN A 387 -32.99 4.12 -9.98
N ARG A 388 -34.03 3.43 -9.49
CA ARG A 388 -33.95 2.56 -8.28
C ARG A 388 -32.92 1.43 -8.41
N THR A 389 -32.63 1.03 -9.64
CA THR A 389 -31.67 -0.05 -9.96
C THR A 389 -30.27 0.46 -10.31
N ALA A 390 -30.12 1.76 -10.58
CA ALA A 390 -28.83 2.38 -10.88
C ALA A 390 -28.11 2.70 -9.56
N ILE A 391 -27.53 1.66 -8.97
CA ILE A 391 -26.76 1.76 -7.73
C ILE A 391 -25.34 1.28 -8.01
N TYR A 392 -24.39 2.15 -7.74
CA TYR A 392 -22.97 1.91 -7.90
C TYR A 392 -22.29 2.04 -6.54
N PRO A 393 -21.54 1.02 -6.08
CA PRO A 393 -20.80 1.12 -4.84
C PRO A 393 -19.58 2.05 -5.02
N PRO A 394 -19.13 2.72 -3.94
CA PRO A 394 -17.95 3.56 -4.00
C PRO A 394 -16.68 2.74 -4.25
N GLN A 395 -15.63 3.41 -4.71
CA GLN A 395 -14.37 2.79 -5.13
C GLN A 395 -13.22 3.15 -4.18
N ASN A 396 -12.04 2.57 -4.39
CA ASN A 396 -10.81 2.94 -3.67
C ASN A 396 -10.91 2.87 -2.15
N TRP A 397 -11.48 1.78 -1.63
CA TRP A 397 -11.64 1.56 -0.19
C TRP A 397 -10.28 1.50 0.52
N LYS A 398 -10.16 2.23 1.62
CA LYS A 398 -8.98 2.23 2.49
C LYS A 398 -9.41 2.07 3.94
N VAL A 399 -8.71 1.18 4.64
CA VAL A 399 -8.89 0.93 6.07
C VAL A 399 -7.62 1.35 6.78
N THR A 400 -7.76 2.22 7.77
CA THR A 400 -6.68 2.73 8.61
C THR A 400 -7.12 2.68 10.07
N GLY A 401 -6.20 2.93 10.99
CA GLY A 401 -6.44 2.89 12.43
C GLY A 401 -5.17 3.28 13.18
N ILE A 402 -5.23 3.25 14.51
CA ILE A 402 -4.10 3.68 15.36
C ILE A 402 -2.95 2.67 15.26
N LEU A 403 -3.29 1.39 15.38
CA LEU A 403 -2.35 0.29 15.33
C LEU A 403 -3.06 -0.92 14.71
N ASN A 404 -2.92 -1.09 13.40
CA ASN A 404 -3.52 -2.19 12.66
C ASN A 404 -2.66 -2.53 11.43
N PRO A 405 -2.82 -3.74 10.88
CA PRO A 405 -2.15 -4.13 9.65
C PRO A 405 -2.48 -3.21 8.49
N VAL A 406 -1.55 -3.08 7.54
CA VAL A 406 -1.81 -2.34 6.30
C VAL A 406 -2.66 -3.19 5.36
N TYR A 407 -3.92 -2.79 5.16
CA TYR A 407 -4.84 -3.46 4.26
C TYR A 407 -4.78 -2.90 2.84
N LYS A 408 -4.69 -3.78 1.84
CA LYS A 408 -4.95 -3.44 0.44
C LYS A 408 -6.31 -4.01 0.03
N CYS A 409 -7.26 -3.13 -0.25
CA CYS A 409 -8.61 -3.48 -0.67
C CYS A 409 -8.74 -3.54 -2.20
N GLY A 410 -9.50 -4.51 -2.69
CA GLY A 410 -9.88 -4.61 -4.10
C GLY A 410 -11.10 -3.74 -4.44
N ALA A 411 -11.45 -3.71 -5.74
CA ALA A 411 -12.68 -3.09 -6.20
C ALA A 411 -13.92 -3.87 -5.72
N PRO A 412 -15.08 -3.22 -5.52
CA PRO A 412 -16.33 -3.88 -5.13
C PRO A 412 -16.78 -4.89 -6.17
N MET A 413 -16.95 -6.14 -5.74
CA MET A 413 -17.40 -7.25 -6.58
C MET A 413 -18.88 -7.52 -6.37
N ARG A 414 -19.65 -7.62 -7.45
CA ARG A 414 -21.08 -7.99 -7.37
C ARG A 414 -21.23 -9.45 -6.94
N VAL A 415 -21.87 -9.68 -5.80
CA VAL A 415 -22.09 -11.02 -5.21
C VAL A 415 -23.58 -11.28 -5.01
N GLU A 416 -23.93 -12.54 -4.68
CA GLU A 416 -25.31 -12.89 -4.35
C GLU A 416 -25.83 -12.01 -3.19
N PRO A 417 -27.10 -11.58 -3.25
CA PRO A 417 -27.69 -10.75 -2.19
C PRO A 417 -27.56 -11.39 -0.81
N THR A 418 -27.09 -10.60 0.14
CA THR A 418 -26.99 -11.03 1.54
C THR A 418 -28.38 -11.29 2.12
N GLU A 419 -28.53 -12.37 2.87
CA GLU A 419 -29.75 -12.71 3.59
C GLU A 419 -29.71 -12.14 5.02
N PHE A 420 -30.77 -11.46 5.42
CA PHE A 420 -30.96 -10.91 6.75
C PHE A 420 -32.16 -11.58 7.44
N PRO A 421 -32.15 -11.73 8.77
CA PRO A 421 -33.33 -12.17 9.51
C PRO A 421 -34.45 -11.14 9.38
N ASP A 422 -35.70 -11.60 9.36
CA ASP A 422 -36.85 -10.70 9.28
C ASP A 422 -36.90 -9.76 10.50
N PRO A 423 -36.96 -8.43 10.30
CA PRO A 423 -37.09 -7.46 11.39
C PRO A 423 -38.32 -7.67 12.29
N SER A 424 -39.39 -8.32 11.80
CA SER A 424 -40.61 -8.58 12.59
C SER A 424 -40.47 -9.77 13.53
N GLY A 425 -39.32 -10.47 13.52
CA GLY A 425 -39.09 -11.67 14.34
C GLY A 425 -39.72 -12.95 13.78
N LEU A 426 -40.28 -12.90 12.56
CA LEU A 426 -40.76 -14.09 11.85
C LEU A 426 -39.57 -14.95 11.39
N GLN A 427 -39.80 -16.26 11.21
CA GLN A 427 -38.81 -17.20 10.65
C GLN A 427 -38.66 -17.06 9.13
N SER A 428 -38.64 -15.83 8.63
CA SER A 428 -38.40 -15.45 7.23
C SER A 428 -37.02 -14.82 7.10
N LYS A 429 -36.52 -14.78 5.86
CA LYS A 429 -35.29 -14.06 5.50
C LYS A 429 -35.63 -12.95 4.52
N VAL A 430 -35.04 -11.79 4.72
CA VAL A 430 -35.11 -10.65 3.82
C VAL A 430 -33.81 -10.57 3.04
N LEU A 431 -33.89 -10.47 1.72
CA LEU A 431 -32.72 -10.31 0.87
C LEU A 431 -32.37 -8.84 0.70
N ALA A 432 -31.07 -8.53 0.66
CA ALA A 432 -30.60 -7.25 0.16
C ALA A 432 -31.14 -7.01 -1.26
N VAL A 433 -31.44 -5.76 -1.60
CA VAL A 433 -31.72 -5.36 -2.99
C VAL A 433 -30.50 -5.68 -3.87
N ALA A 434 -29.32 -5.46 -3.30
CA ALA A 434 -28.07 -5.45 -4.03
C ALA A 434 -26.89 -5.56 -3.05
N SER A 435 -25.98 -6.54 -3.25
CA SER A 435 -24.80 -6.73 -2.41
C SER A 435 -23.50 -6.65 -3.22
N TRP A 436 -22.48 -6.03 -2.63
CA TRP A 436 -21.11 -6.06 -3.13
C TRP A 436 -20.14 -6.47 -2.03
N GLN A 437 -19.13 -7.24 -2.41
CA GLN A 437 -18.04 -7.61 -1.52
C GLN A 437 -16.79 -6.81 -1.89
N ILE A 438 -16.17 -6.20 -0.89
CA ILE A 438 -14.84 -5.61 -0.95
C ILE A 438 -13.94 -6.52 -0.11
N ALA A 439 -13.04 -7.24 -0.77
CA ALA A 439 -12.04 -8.07 -0.11
C ALA A 439 -10.76 -7.25 0.12
N CYS A 440 -10.32 -7.16 1.38
CA CYS A 440 -9.10 -6.49 1.78
C CYS A 440 -8.13 -7.49 2.38
N ASN A 441 -6.88 -7.46 1.93
CA ASN A 441 -5.82 -8.36 2.40
C ASN A 441 -4.74 -7.60 3.14
N ILE A 442 -4.20 -8.22 4.19
CA ILE A 442 -3.07 -7.72 4.95
C ILE A 442 -1.84 -7.79 4.05
N THR A 443 -1.15 -6.65 3.96
CA THR A 443 0.13 -6.56 3.27
C THR A 443 1.25 -6.56 4.29
N LYS A 444 2.39 -7.18 3.93
CA LYS A 444 3.56 -7.15 4.79
C LYS A 444 4.09 -5.71 4.85
N PRO A 445 4.38 -5.17 6.05
CA PRO A 445 5.03 -3.87 6.17
C PRO A 445 6.35 -3.84 5.38
N LYS A 446 6.59 -2.76 4.65
CA LYS A 446 7.92 -2.51 4.07
C LYS A 446 8.90 -2.17 5.18
N GLU A 447 10.19 -2.25 4.88
CA GLU A 447 11.22 -1.79 5.83
C GLU A 447 10.92 -0.35 6.26
N ARG A 448 10.98 -0.07 7.57
CA ARG A 448 10.65 1.24 8.20
C ARG A 448 9.18 1.65 8.15
N GLN A 449 8.27 0.71 7.88
CA GLN A 449 6.82 0.98 7.85
C GLN A 449 6.02 0.13 8.85
N SER A 450 6.69 -0.59 9.76
CA SER A 450 6.01 -1.28 10.86
C SER A 450 5.41 -0.27 11.84
N ARG A 451 4.40 -0.67 12.64
CA ARG A 451 3.86 0.20 13.72
C ARG A 451 4.32 -0.18 15.13
N CYS A 452 5.05 -1.29 15.25
CA CYS A 452 5.69 -1.75 16.47
C CYS A 452 7.08 -2.31 16.19
N CYS A 453 7.90 -2.41 17.23
CA CYS A 453 9.25 -2.96 17.11
C CYS A 453 9.64 -3.87 18.29
N VAL A 454 10.67 -4.67 18.09
CA VAL A 454 11.21 -5.60 19.08
C VAL A 454 12.63 -5.22 19.45
N SER A 455 12.99 -5.42 20.71
CA SER A 455 14.37 -5.36 21.22
C SER A 455 14.74 -6.72 21.81
N PHE A 456 16.01 -7.10 21.65
CA PHE A 456 16.51 -8.39 22.09
C PHE A 456 17.55 -8.25 23.20
N SER A 457 17.41 -9.07 24.22
CA SER A 457 18.40 -9.19 25.29
C SER A 457 18.51 -10.64 25.78
N ALA A 458 19.56 -10.96 26.51
CA ALA A 458 19.78 -12.31 27.04
C ALA A 458 20.64 -12.27 28.29
N TYR A 459 20.48 -13.24 29.19
CA TYR A 459 21.28 -13.37 30.40
C TYR A 459 22.80 -13.48 30.14
N PHE A 460 23.20 -13.91 28.94
CA PHE A 460 24.60 -14.07 28.53
C PHE A 460 25.17 -12.85 27.78
N ASN A 461 24.42 -11.75 27.68
CA ASN A 461 24.87 -10.53 27.01
C ASN A 461 24.46 -9.29 27.82
N ASP A 462 25.44 -8.50 28.21
CA ASP A 462 25.24 -7.26 28.98
C ASP A 462 24.49 -6.18 28.20
N SER A 463 24.52 -6.25 26.86
CA SER A 463 23.94 -5.25 25.98
C SER A 463 22.60 -5.69 25.40
N ILE A 464 21.70 -4.74 25.27
CA ILE A 464 20.42 -4.90 24.58
C ILE A 464 20.57 -4.44 23.14
N VAL A 465 20.11 -5.29 22.22
CA VAL A 465 19.93 -4.91 20.82
C VAL A 465 18.59 -4.16 20.71
N PRO A 466 18.60 -2.85 20.38
CA PRO A 466 17.39 -2.04 20.29
C PRO A 466 16.57 -2.37 19.04
N CYS A 467 15.40 -1.74 18.93
CA CYS A 467 14.72 -1.58 17.65
C CYS A 467 15.62 -0.87 16.64
N ASP A 468 15.50 -1.24 15.36
CA ASP A 468 16.24 -0.60 14.29
C ASP A 468 15.89 0.90 14.16
N THR A 469 16.85 1.69 13.72
CA THR A 469 16.68 3.11 13.38
C THR A 469 15.50 3.29 12.41
N CYS A 470 14.57 4.18 12.72
CA CYS A 470 13.37 4.43 11.93
C CYS A 470 12.47 3.21 11.73
N ALA A 471 12.46 2.22 12.63
CA ALA A 471 11.63 1.02 12.50
C ALA A 471 10.15 1.32 12.20
N CYS A 472 9.59 2.37 12.80
CA CYS A 472 8.21 2.82 12.60
C CYS A 472 8.07 4.12 11.79
N GLY A 473 9.11 4.47 11.04
CA GLY A 473 9.16 5.65 10.18
C GLY A 473 9.87 6.85 10.82
N CYS A 474 10.41 7.72 9.98
CA CYS A 474 11.11 8.95 10.37
C CYS A 474 10.63 10.18 9.60
N ASP A 475 9.50 10.07 8.90
CA ASP A 475 9.00 11.13 8.03
C ASP A 475 8.43 12.32 8.83
N ASN A 476 8.05 12.09 10.09
CA ASN A 476 7.46 13.09 10.99
C ASN A 476 8.45 13.61 12.04
N LEU A 477 9.76 13.49 11.81
CA LEU A 477 10.75 14.04 12.73
C LEU A 477 10.66 15.58 12.74
N PRO A 478 10.83 16.24 13.90
CA PRO A 478 10.86 17.70 13.97
C PRO A 478 11.87 18.30 13.00
N GLU A 479 11.49 19.39 12.35
CA GLU A 479 12.32 20.11 11.39
C GLU A 479 13.64 20.54 12.06
N GLY A 480 14.79 20.23 11.44
CA GLY A 480 16.11 20.49 12.02
C GLY A 480 16.71 19.37 12.89
N THR A 481 16.05 18.20 13.01
CA THR A 481 16.63 17.04 13.70
C THR A 481 17.89 16.54 12.97
N ARG A 482 19.07 16.73 13.56
CA ARG A 482 20.37 16.25 13.05
C ARG A 482 20.59 14.78 13.45
N CYS A 483 19.96 13.85 12.74
CA CYS A 483 20.21 12.41 12.92
C CYS A 483 20.30 11.67 11.59
N SER A 484 21.01 10.54 11.58
CA SER A 484 21.09 9.64 10.44
C SER A 484 19.92 8.66 10.45
N THR A 485 19.12 8.65 9.39
CA THR A 485 18.08 7.63 9.19
C THR A 485 18.66 6.28 8.78
N LYS A 486 19.97 6.16 8.53
CA LYS A 486 20.64 4.95 8.02
C LYS A 486 21.64 4.36 8.99
N ALA A 487 22.15 5.14 9.95
CA ALA A 487 23.06 4.63 10.97
C ALA A 487 22.38 3.51 11.77
N PRO A 488 23.09 2.42 12.11
CA PRO A 488 22.52 1.33 12.87
C PRO A 488 22.24 1.77 14.31
N ALA A 489 21.20 1.19 14.90
CA ALA A 489 20.83 1.48 16.28
C ALA A 489 21.97 1.10 17.24
N MET A 490 22.25 1.97 18.21
CA MET A 490 23.33 1.75 19.18
C MET A 490 22.88 0.80 20.29
N LEU A 491 23.76 -0.12 20.69
CA LEU A 491 23.51 -1.03 21.82
C LEU A 491 23.28 -0.27 23.12
N LEU A 492 22.46 -0.86 23.99
CA LEU A 492 21.95 -0.16 25.18
C LEU A 492 22.16 -0.95 26.47
N PRO A 493 22.26 -0.25 27.61
CA PRO A 493 22.12 -0.88 28.91
C PRO A 493 20.63 -1.16 29.20
N ALA A 494 20.37 -2.07 30.14
CA ALA A 494 19.02 -2.60 30.36
C ALA A 494 18.01 -1.55 30.84
N GLU A 495 18.44 -0.63 31.69
CA GLU A 495 17.60 0.45 32.22
C GLU A 495 17.15 1.46 31.16
N ALA A 496 17.79 1.48 29.99
CA ALA A 496 17.45 2.40 28.91
C ALA A 496 16.16 2.02 28.15
N LEU A 497 15.60 0.82 28.39
CA LEU A 497 14.33 0.39 27.78
C LEU A 497 13.10 1.11 28.34
N LEU A 498 13.19 1.65 29.56
CA LEU A 498 12.09 2.36 30.23
C LEU A 498 12.19 3.87 30.05
N VAL A 499 13.10 4.33 29.18
CA VAL A 499 13.41 5.75 28.99
C VAL A 499 13.03 6.16 27.57
N PRO A 500 12.33 7.29 27.38
CA PRO A 500 12.03 7.85 26.07
C PRO A 500 13.29 8.05 25.22
N PHE A 501 13.13 8.02 23.90
CA PHE A 501 14.27 8.01 22.99
C PHE A 501 15.22 9.20 23.17
N GLU A 502 14.69 10.40 23.39
CA GLU A 502 15.47 11.64 23.56
C GLU A 502 16.51 11.50 24.68
N ASN A 503 16.12 10.84 25.78
CA ASN A 503 16.97 10.60 26.93
C ASN A 503 17.78 9.31 26.80
N ARG A 504 17.32 8.34 25.99
CA ARG A 504 17.98 7.08 25.69
C ARG A 504 19.32 7.29 24.96
N THR A 505 19.42 8.32 24.11
CA THR A 505 20.65 8.67 23.37
C THR A 505 21.84 8.91 24.30
N LYS A 506 21.66 9.67 25.38
CA LYS A 506 22.72 9.94 26.37
C LYS A 506 23.22 8.65 27.02
N LYS A 507 22.29 7.74 27.36
CA LYS A 507 22.62 6.43 27.93
C LYS A 507 23.34 5.54 26.92
N ALA A 508 22.92 5.55 25.66
CA ALA A 508 23.56 4.80 24.58
C ALA A 508 25.02 5.25 24.37
N VAL A 509 25.28 6.56 24.35
CA VAL A 509 26.63 7.11 24.22
C VAL A 509 27.50 6.73 25.41
N ALA A 510 27.00 6.87 26.65
CA ALA A 510 27.74 6.47 27.84
C ALA A 510 28.07 4.97 27.83
N TRP A 511 27.11 4.13 27.46
CA TRP A 511 27.30 2.68 27.35
C TRP A 511 28.31 2.29 26.28
N ALA A 512 28.23 2.93 25.11
CA ALA A 512 29.17 2.71 24.02
C ALA A 512 30.61 3.06 24.43
N ARG A 513 30.81 4.13 25.19
CA ARG A 513 32.14 4.48 25.75
C ARG A 513 32.65 3.42 26.72
N ILE A 514 31.81 2.93 27.64
CA ILE A 514 32.18 1.90 28.63
C ILE A 514 32.53 0.58 27.95
N LYS A 515 31.74 0.16 26.96
CA LYS A 515 31.89 -1.11 26.26
C LYS A 515 32.77 -1.03 25.00
N HIS A 516 33.34 0.14 24.72
CA HIS A 516 34.18 0.41 23.54
C HIS A 516 33.48 0.09 22.21
N TYR A 517 32.17 0.37 22.12
CA TYR A 517 31.40 0.25 20.89
C TYR A 517 31.51 1.50 20.01
N PRO A 518 31.34 1.38 18.67
CA PRO A 518 31.33 2.53 17.79
C PRO A 518 30.19 3.49 18.12
N ILE A 519 30.50 4.79 18.04
CA ILE A 519 29.54 5.88 18.17
C ILE A 519 29.42 6.53 16.80
N TRP A 520 28.19 6.69 16.32
CA TRP A 520 27.92 7.22 14.98
C TRP A 520 27.80 8.74 14.99
N ASP A 521 28.33 9.40 13.98
CA ASP A 521 28.12 10.83 13.73
C ASP A 521 27.76 11.04 12.25
N PRO A 522 26.54 11.51 11.92
CA PRO A 522 25.46 11.87 12.83
C PRO A 522 24.82 10.66 13.53
N MET A 523 24.34 10.87 14.75
CA MET A 523 23.70 9.86 15.61
C MET A 523 22.47 9.23 14.94
N PRO A 524 22.14 7.95 15.22
CA PRO A 524 20.95 7.32 14.65
C PRO A 524 19.66 8.01 15.10
N CYS A 525 18.69 8.10 14.19
CA CYS A 525 17.35 8.59 14.49
C CYS A 525 16.57 7.63 15.42
N PRO A 526 15.48 8.10 16.07
CA PRO A 526 14.57 7.24 16.83
C PRO A 526 13.95 6.13 16.00
N ASP A 527 13.51 5.08 16.69
CA ASP A 527 12.65 4.05 16.11
C ASP A 527 11.23 4.57 15.80
N SER A 528 10.79 5.61 16.53
CA SER A 528 9.46 6.27 16.43
C SER A 528 8.28 5.32 16.64
N CYS A 529 8.47 4.21 17.35
CA CYS A 529 7.44 3.21 17.54
C CYS A 529 6.56 3.49 18.76
N ARG A 530 5.24 3.45 18.56
CA ARG A 530 4.26 3.62 19.64
C ARG A 530 4.25 2.43 20.62
N VAL A 531 4.56 1.24 20.10
CA VAL A 531 4.67 0.02 20.90
C VAL A 531 6.03 -0.60 20.67
N SER A 532 6.72 -0.90 21.77
CA SER A 532 7.96 -1.67 21.72
C SER A 532 7.88 -2.89 22.63
N ILE A 533 8.50 -3.97 22.19
CA ILE A 533 8.49 -5.26 22.88
C ILE A 533 9.93 -5.63 23.19
N ASN A 534 10.25 -5.93 24.45
CA ASN A 534 11.51 -6.58 24.77
C ASN A 534 11.31 -8.08 24.90
N TRP A 535 12.10 -8.83 24.15
CA TRP A 535 12.25 -10.27 24.29
C TRP A 535 13.61 -10.57 24.93
N HIS A 536 13.56 -11.07 26.16
CA HIS A 536 14.73 -11.40 26.96
C HIS A 536 14.84 -12.90 27.17
N ILE A 537 15.97 -13.52 26.87
CA ILE A 537 16.23 -14.91 27.28
C ILE A 537 16.72 -14.88 28.73
N ASP A 538 15.87 -15.32 29.67
CA ASP A 538 16.17 -15.32 31.12
C ASP A 538 17.20 -16.39 31.50
N GLY A 539 17.14 -17.56 30.86
CA GLY A 539 17.96 -18.69 31.26
C GLY A 539 17.79 -19.91 30.36
N ASP A 540 18.86 -20.69 30.25
CA ASP A 540 18.88 -21.93 29.49
C ASP A 540 19.32 -23.11 30.39
N TYR A 541 18.40 -24.04 30.64
CA TYR A 541 18.61 -25.19 31.53
C TYR A 541 18.67 -26.50 30.72
N LYS A 542 19.02 -27.60 31.41
CA LYS A 542 19.17 -28.93 30.80
C LYS A 542 17.91 -29.38 30.05
N ASN A 543 16.74 -29.24 30.67
CA ASN A 543 15.47 -29.78 30.16
C ASN A 543 14.45 -28.71 29.73
N ALA A 544 14.76 -27.43 29.97
CA ALA A 544 13.86 -26.32 29.73
C ALA A 544 14.66 -25.03 29.54
N TRP A 545 14.03 -24.00 29.00
CA TRP A 545 14.56 -22.63 28.95
C TRP A 545 13.41 -21.64 29.12
N THR A 546 13.74 -20.41 29.50
CA THR A 546 12.76 -19.39 29.82
C THR A 546 13.07 -18.09 29.09
N ALA A 547 12.04 -17.42 28.62
CA ALA A 547 12.13 -16.07 28.07
C ALA A 547 11.09 -15.16 28.70
N ARG A 548 11.46 -13.91 28.90
CA ARG A 548 10.58 -12.84 29.37
C ARG A 548 10.21 -11.94 28.22
N MET A 549 8.92 -11.72 28.08
CA MET A 549 8.39 -10.71 27.18
C MET A 549 7.91 -9.53 28.00
N THR A 550 8.38 -8.33 27.65
CA THR A 550 7.92 -7.07 28.24
C THR A 550 7.33 -6.19 27.13
N LEU A 551 6.10 -5.75 27.32
CA LEU A 551 5.37 -4.86 26.43
C LEU A 551 5.45 -3.43 26.96
N PHE A 552 5.75 -2.49 26.07
CA PHE A 552 5.80 -1.07 26.35
C PHE A 552 4.84 -0.32 25.44
N ASN A 553 3.94 0.46 26.02
CA ASN A 553 3.08 1.39 25.30
C ASN A 553 3.56 2.83 25.55
N TRP A 554 4.12 3.42 24.50
CA TRP A 554 4.56 4.82 24.43
C TRP A 554 3.47 5.75 23.87
N GLY A 555 2.30 5.21 23.57
CA GLY A 555 1.16 5.98 23.09
C GLY A 555 0.33 6.59 24.21
N GLU A 556 -0.51 7.56 23.84
CA GLU A 556 -1.41 8.29 24.75
C GLU A 556 -2.70 7.52 25.05
N THR A 557 -2.96 6.42 24.33
CA THR A 557 -4.19 5.62 24.48
C THR A 557 -3.85 4.22 24.97
N ALA A 558 -4.67 3.68 25.87
CA ALA A 558 -4.55 2.31 26.33
C ALA A 558 -4.97 1.32 25.22
N PHE A 559 -4.36 0.14 25.19
CA PHE A 559 -4.81 -0.99 24.37
C PHE A 559 -5.62 -1.95 25.23
N GLU A 560 -6.93 -2.01 24.99
CA GLU A 560 -7.84 -2.99 25.59
C GLU A 560 -7.78 -4.32 24.84
N ASP A 561 -7.99 -5.45 25.52
CA ASP A 561 -7.98 -6.78 24.91
C ASP A 561 -6.73 -7.08 24.07
N TRP A 562 -5.58 -6.51 24.42
CA TRP A 562 -4.38 -6.65 23.61
C TRP A 562 -3.96 -8.12 23.47
N PHE A 563 -3.34 -8.45 22.34
CA PHE A 563 -2.71 -9.75 22.14
C PHE A 563 -1.37 -9.62 21.41
N THR A 564 -0.52 -10.63 21.61
CA THR A 564 0.70 -10.85 20.83
C THR A 564 0.69 -12.24 20.23
N ALA A 565 1.18 -12.37 18.99
CA ALA A 565 1.40 -13.66 18.36
C ALA A 565 2.88 -13.82 18.03
N ILE A 566 3.50 -14.91 18.47
CA ILE A 566 4.95 -15.10 18.38
C ILE A 566 5.24 -16.35 17.55
N GLN A 567 6.05 -16.20 16.50
CA GLN A 567 6.51 -17.31 15.67
C GLN A 567 7.99 -17.56 15.93
N MET A 568 8.32 -18.74 16.45
CA MET A 568 9.68 -19.12 16.84
C MET A 568 10.24 -20.31 16.06
N GLY A 569 9.54 -20.77 15.00
CA GLY A 569 9.91 -21.99 14.29
C GLY A 569 9.82 -23.21 15.21
N GLN A 570 10.85 -24.07 15.21
CA GLN A 570 10.85 -25.32 16.00
C GLN A 570 10.74 -25.07 17.51
N ALA A 571 11.28 -23.95 18.01
CA ALA A 571 11.22 -23.58 19.42
C ALA A 571 9.78 -23.49 19.97
N ALA A 572 8.81 -23.13 19.13
CA ALA A 572 7.42 -23.00 19.55
C ALA A 572 6.79 -24.34 19.98
N GLN A 573 7.28 -25.48 19.47
CA GLN A 573 6.82 -26.80 19.90
C GLN A 573 7.19 -27.11 21.36
N GLY A 574 8.18 -26.40 21.90
CA GLY A 574 8.57 -26.49 23.29
C GLY A 574 7.69 -25.66 24.22
N PHE A 575 6.75 -24.84 23.73
CA PHE A 575 5.92 -23.99 24.60
C PHE A 575 5.21 -24.82 25.69
N ASP A 576 5.48 -24.50 26.95
CA ASP A 576 4.84 -25.14 28.12
C ASP A 576 3.74 -24.24 28.67
N ARG A 577 4.11 -23.05 29.15
CA ARG A 577 3.18 -22.09 29.76
C ARG A 577 3.74 -20.68 29.78
N VAL A 578 2.83 -19.74 30.03
CA VAL A 578 3.11 -18.34 30.35
C VAL A 578 2.47 -18.04 31.71
N PHE A 579 3.11 -17.21 32.54
CA PHE A 579 2.69 -17.04 33.95
C PHE A 579 1.69 -15.91 34.18
N SER A 580 1.99 -14.70 33.71
CA SER A 580 1.19 -13.49 33.99
C SER A 580 0.23 -13.13 32.85
N PHE A 581 0.24 -13.90 31.76
CA PHE A 581 -0.66 -13.77 30.62
C PHE A 581 -1.43 -15.07 30.41
N ASN A 582 -2.46 -15.05 29.58
CA ASN A 582 -3.06 -16.27 29.03
C ASN A 582 -2.35 -16.60 27.71
N GLY A 583 -1.90 -17.85 27.53
CA GLY A 583 -1.13 -18.24 26.36
C GLY A 583 -1.50 -19.62 25.83
N THR A 584 -1.66 -19.70 24.51
CA THR A 584 -2.02 -20.93 23.79
C THR A 584 -1.10 -21.13 22.59
N LEU A 585 -0.84 -22.40 22.24
CA LEU A 585 -0.10 -22.74 21.03
C LEU A 585 -1.08 -23.04 19.88
N LEU A 586 -1.14 -22.14 18.90
CA LEU A 586 -1.95 -22.31 17.70
C LEU A 586 -1.18 -23.16 16.67
N LYS A 587 -1.38 -24.47 16.73
CA LYS A 587 -0.71 -25.44 15.85
C LYS A 587 -1.04 -25.21 14.38
N ASP A 588 -2.31 -24.96 14.08
CA ASP A 588 -2.81 -24.74 12.70
C ASP A 588 -2.33 -23.43 12.08
N LEU A 589 -1.69 -22.57 12.88
CA LEU A 589 -1.15 -21.29 12.43
C LEU A 589 0.37 -21.26 12.57
N ASN A 590 1.06 -22.18 11.89
CA ASN A 590 2.54 -22.27 11.89
C ASN A 590 3.15 -22.41 13.30
N ASN A 591 2.48 -23.10 14.22
CA ASN A 591 2.87 -23.19 15.63
C ASN A 591 3.08 -21.79 16.27
N THR A 592 2.14 -20.87 16.04
CA THR A 592 2.20 -19.53 16.63
C THR A 592 1.81 -19.60 18.10
N ILE A 593 2.63 -19.04 18.98
CA ILE A 593 2.29 -18.84 20.39
C ILE A 593 1.43 -17.58 20.47
N PHE A 594 0.17 -17.73 20.87
CA PHE A 594 -0.78 -16.65 21.03
C PHE A 594 -0.89 -16.28 22.50
N LEU A 595 -0.56 -15.04 22.85
CA LEU A 595 -0.62 -14.54 24.22
C LEU A 595 -1.57 -13.36 24.29
N GLN A 596 -2.35 -13.28 25.36
CA GLN A 596 -3.27 -12.18 25.63
C GLN A 596 -3.32 -11.89 27.14
N GLY A 597 -3.78 -10.70 27.50
CA GLY A 597 -3.96 -10.35 28.90
C GLY A 597 -4.95 -11.27 29.62
N LEU A 598 -4.80 -11.42 30.93
CA LEU A 598 -5.80 -12.11 31.75
C LEU A 598 -7.11 -11.31 31.76
N LYS A 599 -8.25 -11.98 31.86
CA LYS A 599 -9.56 -11.33 31.91
C LYS A 599 -9.60 -10.32 33.06
N GLY A 600 -9.88 -9.06 32.77
CA GLY A 600 -9.87 -7.96 33.75
C GLY A 600 -8.53 -7.26 33.94
N LEU A 601 -7.43 -7.80 33.39
CA LEU A 601 -6.07 -7.23 33.37
C LEU A 601 -5.52 -7.09 31.94
N ASN A 602 -6.42 -7.11 30.96
CA ASN A 602 -6.20 -7.07 29.52
C ASN A 602 -5.99 -5.65 28.97
N TYR A 603 -5.56 -4.71 29.81
CA TYR A 603 -5.31 -3.31 29.46
C TYR A 603 -3.83 -2.99 29.52
N LEU A 604 -3.22 -2.72 28.36
CA LEU A 604 -1.89 -2.12 28.31
C LEU A 604 -2.07 -0.59 28.35
N ILE A 605 -1.93 -0.03 29.56
CA ILE A 605 -2.15 1.39 29.84
C ILE A 605 -1.28 2.31 28.97
N ALA A 606 -1.69 3.57 28.84
CA ALA A 606 -0.94 4.59 28.10
C ALA A 606 0.35 5.03 28.82
N GLU A 607 1.20 5.74 28.09
CA GLU A 607 2.35 6.45 28.65
C GLU A 607 1.89 7.51 29.68
N THR A 608 2.65 7.68 30.75
CA THR A 608 2.35 8.62 31.84
C THR A 608 3.58 9.44 32.22
N ASN A 609 3.38 10.54 32.95
CA ASN A 609 4.50 11.32 33.49
C ASN A 609 5.27 10.52 34.55
N GLY A 610 6.57 10.81 34.68
CA GLY A 610 7.39 10.25 35.73
C GLY A 610 6.89 10.61 37.13
N SER A 611 7.26 9.81 38.13
CA SER A 611 6.72 9.94 39.49
C SER A 611 7.15 11.23 40.21
N LYS A 612 8.26 11.86 39.79
CA LYS A 612 8.73 13.14 40.35
C LYS A 612 8.76 14.25 39.29
N PRO A 613 8.62 15.53 39.69
CA PRO A 613 8.84 16.65 38.79
C PRO A 613 10.25 16.58 38.18
N GLY A 614 10.34 16.57 36.84
CA GLY A 614 11.60 16.45 36.09
C GLY A 614 11.98 15.03 35.70
N ASP A 615 11.28 13.99 36.20
CA ASP A 615 11.47 12.63 35.70
C ASP A 615 10.93 12.52 34.26
N PRO A 616 11.57 11.71 33.39
CA PRO A 616 11.06 11.47 32.04
C PRO A 616 9.71 10.74 32.08
N ARG A 617 8.95 10.86 30.99
CA ARG A 617 7.74 10.07 30.76
C ARG A 617 8.06 8.57 30.77
N VAL A 618 7.13 7.77 31.27
CA VAL A 618 7.28 6.32 31.42
C VAL A 618 6.18 5.59 30.64
N PRO A 619 6.53 4.51 29.92
CA PRO A 619 5.56 3.77 29.12
C PRO A 619 4.64 2.96 30.02
N GLY A 620 3.43 2.70 29.54
CA GLY A 620 2.62 1.62 30.09
C GLY A 620 3.35 0.29 29.92
N LYS A 621 3.44 -0.51 30.99
CA LYS A 621 4.28 -1.71 31.02
C LYS A 621 3.50 -2.94 31.47
N GLN A 622 3.60 -4.01 30.71
CA GLN A 622 3.22 -5.35 31.15
C GLN A 622 4.33 -6.35 30.84
N GLN A 623 4.52 -7.36 31.69
CA GLN A 623 5.56 -8.36 31.50
C GLN A 623 5.07 -9.75 31.90
N SER A 624 5.60 -10.78 31.25
CA SER A 624 5.44 -12.16 31.68
C SER A 624 6.66 -12.99 31.29
N VAL A 625 6.90 -14.03 32.08
CA VAL A 625 7.83 -15.12 31.74
C VAL A 625 7.07 -16.20 30.96
N ILE A 626 7.75 -16.79 30.00
CA ILE A 626 7.31 -17.88 29.13
C ILE A 626 8.31 -19.03 29.32
N ALA A 627 7.79 -20.20 29.62
CA ALA A 627 8.57 -21.41 29.82
C ALA A 627 8.47 -22.33 28.60
N PHE A 628 9.61 -22.91 28.25
CA PHE A 628 9.75 -23.83 27.13
C PHE A 628 10.45 -25.11 27.57
N ASN A 629 9.89 -26.25 27.19
CA ASN A 629 10.44 -27.57 27.40
C ASN A 629 11.33 -28.00 26.22
N LYS A 630 12.43 -28.69 26.51
CA LYS A 630 13.39 -29.20 25.50
C LYS A 630 13.10 -30.62 25.01
N LYS A 631 12.09 -31.33 25.51
CA LYS A 631 11.77 -32.73 25.13
C LYS A 631 11.68 -32.93 23.61
N LEU A 632 11.00 -32.02 22.90
CA LEU A 632 10.82 -32.08 21.44
C LEU A 632 11.82 -31.19 20.68
N THR A 633 12.64 -30.41 21.40
CA THR A 633 13.47 -29.33 20.86
C THR A 633 14.91 -29.38 21.39
N TRP A 634 15.38 -30.57 21.74
CA TRP A 634 16.68 -30.80 22.40
C TRP A 634 17.90 -30.36 21.58
N LYS A 635 17.75 -30.24 20.26
CA LYS A 635 18.80 -29.80 19.33
C LYS A 635 18.96 -28.29 19.22
N LEU A 636 18.06 -27.51 19.82
CA LEU A 636 18.09 -26.05 19.68
C LEU A 636 19.26 -25.45 20.45
N ASP A 637 19.98 -24.54 19.79
CA ASP A 637 21.01 -23.72 20.42
C ASP A 637 20.41 -22.37 20.81
N ILE A 638 19.92 -22.30 22.05
CA ILE A 638 19.29 -21.08 22.58
C ILE A 638 20.27 -19.91 22.58
N ALA A 639 21.54 -20.16 22.88
CA ALA A 639 22.60 -19.15 22.87
C ALA A 639 23.10 -18.82 21.45
N GLY A 640 22.84 -19.72 20.49
CA GLY A 640 23.18 -19.62 19.08
C GLY A 640 22.12 -18.99 18.18
N GLU A 641 21.02 -18.48 18.76
CA GLU A 641 19.90 -17.69 18.19
C GLU A 641 18.52 -18.38 18.16
N ASP A 642 18.44 -19.68 18.46
CA ASP A 642 17.17 -20.41 18.37
C ASP A 642 16.14 -19.99 19.42
N GLY A 643 16.57 -19.34 20.50
CA GLY A 643 15.71 -18.78 21.54
C GLY A 643 15.02 -17.46 21.17
N PHE A 644 15.31 -16.88 20.00
CA PHE A 644 14.74 -15.61 19.55
C PHE A 644 13.63 -15.80 18.51
N PRO A 645 12.56 -15.02 18.59
CA PRO A 645 11.45 -15.11 17.65
C PRO A 645 11.88 -14.71 16.24
N LYS A 646 11.23 -15.33 15.25
CA LYS A 646 11.37 -15.02 13.82
C LYS A 646 10.37 -13.97 13.38
N LYS A 647 9.19 -13.95 14.01
CA LYS A 647 8.17 -12.89 13.87
C LYS A 647 7.46 -12.66 15.19
N ILE A 648 7.10 -11.42 15.45
CA ILE A 648 6.17 -11.05 16.52
C ILE A 648 5.09 -10.17 15.90
N PHE A 649 3.85 -10.45 16.24
CA PHE A 649 2.69 -9.64 15.92
C PHE A 649 2.15 -9.01 17.20
N PHE A 650 1.83 -7.72 17.18
CA PHE A 650 1.10 -7.05 18.27
C PHE A 650 -0.19 -6.47 17.70
N ASN A 651 -1.34 -6.89 18.24
CA ASN A 651 -2.65 -6.55 17.70
C ASN A 651 -2.74 -6.71 16.17
N GLY A 652 -2.14 -7.79 15.66
CA GLY A 652 -2.11 -8.15 14.24
C GLY A 652 -1.04 -7.50 13.39
N GLU A 653 -0.42 -6.41 13.85
CA GLU A 653 0.68 -5.76 13.12
C GLU A 653 1.98 -6.54 13.26
N GLU A 654 2.69 -6.82 12.14
CA GLU A 654 4.02 -7.45 12.15
C GLU A 654 5.08 -6.45 12.63
N CYS A 655 5.64 -6.68 13.83
CA CYS A 655 6.64 -5.79 14.42
C CYS A 655 8.01 -5.96 13.73
N ALA A 656 8.74 -4.85 13.62
CA ALA A 656 10.11 -4.86 13.13
C ALA A 656 11.04 -5.57 14.13
N LEU A 657 11.77 -6.58 13.66
CA LEU A 657 12.78 -7.28 14.46
C LEU A 657 14.19 -6.76 14.14
N PRO A 658 15.08 -6.63 15.12
CA PRO A 658 16.45 -6.22 14.89
C PRO A 658 17.19 -7.21 13.99
N LYS A 659 18.08 -6.69 13.13
CA LYS A 659 18.91 -7.51 12.25
C LYS A 659 19.93 -8.37 13.02
N ILE A 660 20.37 -7.89 14.17
CA ILE A 660 21.37 -8.53 15.02
C ILE A 660 20.67 -9.18 16.21
N ARG A 661 21.10 -10.39 16.61
CA ARG A 661 20.63 -11.05 17.83
C ARG A 661 21.80 -11.25 18.80
N PRO A 662 21.56 -11.16 20.11
CA PRO A 662 22.55 -11.53 21.11
C PRO A 662 22.99 -12.99 20.89
N LYS A 663 24.29 -13.19 20.69
CA LYS A 663 24.92 -14.51 20.66
C LYS A 663 25.91 -14.62 21.80
N LYS A 664 26.02 -15.81 22.40
CA LYS A 664 27.10 -16.08 23.35
C LYS A 664 28.40 -16.18 22.56
N ASN A 665 29.21 -15.12 22.60
CA ASN A 665 30.56 -15.20 22.06
C ASN A 665 31.35 -16.22 22.89
N GLY A 666 31.69 -17.36 22.30
CA GLY A 666 32.81 -18.15 22.79
C GLY A 666 34.04 -17.25 22.74
N GLY A 667 34.71 -17.04 23.87
CA GLY A 667 35.90 -16.20 23.93
C GLY A 667 36.92 -16.54 22.83
N ASN A 668 37.45 -15.49 22.19
CA ASN A 668 38.61 -15.47 21.28
C ASN A 668 38.68 -16.47 20.12
N ASN A 669 38.19 -16.05 18.95
CA ASN A 669 38.76 -16.49 17.67
C ASN A 669 40.02 -15.71 17.25
N SER A 670 40.46 -14.71 18.04
CA SER A 670 41.72 -13.99 17.78
C SER A 670 42.97 -14.85 17.97
N HIS A 671 42.90 -15.96 18.72
CA HIS A 671 44.05 -16.85 18.92
C HIS A 671 44.23 -17.89 17.80
N ARG A 672 43.19 -18.20 17.01
CA ARG A 672 43.33 -19.16 15.89
C ARG A 672 44.05 -18.57 14.68
N MET A 673 43.90 -17.27 14.41
CA MET A 673 44.67 -16.59 13.36
C MET A 673 46.12 -16.34 13.78
N ASN A 674 46.38 -16.06 15.06
CA ASN A 674 47.77 -15.93 15.54
C ASN A 674 48.53 -17.26 15.47
N SER A 675 47.94 -18.40 15.84
CA SER A 675 48.67 -19.68 15.82
C SER A 675 49.18 -20.09 14.43
N LEU A 676 48.42 -19.82 13.36
CA LEU A 676 48.84 -20.10 11.98
C LEU A 676 49.92 -19.13 11.50
N MET A 677 49.84 -17.86 11.89
CA MET A 677 50.85 -16.85 11.55
C MET A 677 52.17 -17.09 12.29
N THR A 678 52.11 -17.48 13.57
CA THR A 678 53.29 -17.85 14.34
C THR A 678 53.97 -19.10 13.77
N LEU A 679 53.19 -20.13 13.40
CA LEU A 679 53.73 -21.34 12.74
C LEU A 679 54.41 -21.01 11.41
N PHE A 680 53.81 -20.12 10.61
CA PHE A 680 54.38 -19.69 9.33
C PHE A 680 55.68 -18.88 9.52
N PHE A 681 55.71 -17.97 10.50
CA PHE A 681 56.91 -17.21 10.83
C PHE A 681 58.02 -18.11 11.41
N THR A 682 57.69 -19.07 12.27
CA THR A 682 58.67 -20.03 12.77
C THR A 682 59.23 -20.91 11.66
N PHE A 683 58.38 -21.34 10.71
CA PHE A 683 58.82 -22.15 9.57
C PHE A 683 59.79 -21.37 8.65
N ILE A 684 59.48 -20.10 8.37
CA ILE A 684 60.36 -19.22 7.60
C ILE A 684 61.68 -18.98 8.34
N LEU A 685 61.65 -18.72 9.65
CA LEU A 685 62.86 -18.52 10.45
C LEU A 685 63.74 -19.78 10.49
N THR A 686 63.13 -20.97 10.61
CA THR A 686 63.88 -22.24 10.56
C THR A 686 64.48 -22.50 9.18
N LEU A 687 63.82 -22.10 8.10
CA LEU A 687 64.36 -22.21 6.75
C LEU A 687 65.58 -21.29 6.56
N PHE A 688 65.53 -20.06 7.08
CA PHE A 688 66.67 -19.14 7.04
C PHE A 688 67.86 -19.63 7.88
N LEU A 689 67.60 -20.17 9.07
CA LEU A 689 68.66 -20.73 9.92
C LEU A 689 69.27 -22.02 9.33
N MET A 690 68.48 -22.81 8.60
CA MET A 690 68.98 -24.00 7.89
C MET A 690 69.79 -23.64 6.65
N THR A 691 69.53 -22.50 6.00
CA THR A 691 70.36 -22.03 4.87
C THR A 691 71.72 -21.51 5.29
N ASP A 692 71.87 -21.01 6.53
CA ASP A 692 73.16 -20.57 7.08
C ASP A 692 74.05 -21.73 7.57
N LEU A 693 73.49 -22.94 7.70
CA LEU A 693 74.23 -24.16 8.10
C LEU A 693 74.78 -24.96 6.90
N PHE A 694 74.46 -24.56 5.67
CA PHE A 694 74.93 -25.20 4.44
C PHE A 694 75.78 -24.25 3.56
N HIS A 695 76.35 -23.20 4.16
CA HIS A 695 77.34 -22.34 3.52
C HIS A 695 78.70 -22.40 4.19
#